data_AF-A0A2H0Q9N0-F1
#
_entry.id   AF-A0A2H0Q9N0-F1
#
_cell.length_a   1.000
_cell.length_b   1.000
_cell.length_c   1.000
_cell.angle_alpha   90.00
_cell.angle_beta   90.00
_cell.angle_gamma   90.00
#
_symmetry.space_group_name_H-M   'P 1'
#
loop_
_entity.id
_entity.type
_entity.pdbx_description
1 polymer ?
#
loop_
_entity_poly.entity_id
_entity_poly.type
_entity_poly.pdbx_seq_one_letter_code
_entity_poly.pdbx_strand_id
1 'polypeptide(L)'
;MKSFLLLFSVFILSACTNGHNPLFNCDGPGCGGVISSGIGLSAPPLSFTKTLEQGYWYSRYNLGDLVMKSGAGETFMPDMDMVSMMLQMSSDDLSTAMAPQAPALLSRVYNSANPSFVQKSDNDPMNFSDERWSDFDTSATTGSAFGWTLMKEVEWSKLFNVDGHFGVPGQNDIPGAQQRFNGLALCAEAVMQADAFIMDFNGNRSKFTISDKSDSYVALGAIANLADFLNTSSIPNRMQKNRCAEAVAMMKMKPASSVADDYLNFLADLEFELEAPETIKERSLLIQVYSFYAKALESKNVFTTAAISHADFLQNYVGADVTEISYAIRGLIDAYRITKQVKYLKSAGIMWEKLLADFDNKNNFFKSKATYSVDDIAVILSALNGLKLFGQKEVVQYFVLNTFIRTFESLVNLSGLQISAPAVAMIDEWERKPNDLFHRANNLVTPRKAGGEFGIAPVFAAEVTFKEGRWAAKKDRFDTAGAMHLANQMVWFHYSEVEGFVCPEGDCVAASDIEAGDLVPPGSSTPGQGGGQTGPVLGFNELHNQILTRCIGCHAGSGAPMGLDMSTPDKAFENLVGKPAVQGGVFGGVNRVTPGNSNPSASYIIAKLQASPDQRVGDRMPRGGPFLTEGEINQVKAWIDAGANR
;
A
#
# COMPACT_ATOMS: atom_id res chain seq x y z
N MET A 1 3.53 18.66 34.67
CA MET A 1 4.42 19.85 34.55
C MET A 1 5.80 19.51 35.11
N LYS A 2 6.84 19.72 34.29
CA LYS A 2 8.30 19.65 34.58
C LYS A 2 8.87 18.30 35.07
N SER A 3 9.71 17.69 34.25
CA SER A 3 11.10 17.39 34.63
C SER A 3 11.99 17.33 33.40
N PHE A 4 12.97 18.23 33.40
CA PHE A 4 14.00 18.52 32.40
C PHE A 4 15.30 17.86 32.87
N LEU A 5 16.02 17.19 31.96
CA LEU A 5 17.48 16.99 31.83
C LEU A 5 18.44 16.85 33.05
N LEU A 6 19.44 15.97 32.82
CA LEU A 6 20.88 15.98 33.21
C LEU A 6 21.39 15.10 34.40
N LEU A 7 22.10 13.98 34.10
CA LEU A 7 23.55 13.69 34.36
C LEU A 7 23.94 12.22 34.70
N PHE A 8 24.98 11.75 33.97
CA PHE A 8 26.03 10.71 34.24
C PHE A 8 25.73 9.21 34.58
N SER A 9 26.11 8.37 33.61
CA SER A 9 27.10 7.26 33.62
C SER A 9 27.29 6.30 34.83
N VAL A 10 27.12 5.00 34.51
CA VAL A 10 27.81 3.77 34.99
C VAL A 10 27.52 3.28 36.42
N PHE A 11 26.74 2.18 36.53
CA PHE A 11 27.19 0.87 37.02
C PHE A 11 26.16 -0.23 36.72
N ILE A 12 26.68 -1.43 36.48
CA ILE A 12 26.07 -2.66 35.96
C ILE A 12 25.53 -3.54 37.11
N LEU A 13 24.38 -4.21 36.94
CA LEU A 13 24.11 -5.66 37.07
C LEU A 13 22.72 -6.03 37.60
N SER A 14 22.03 -6.83 36.77
CA SER A 14 21.31 -8.06 37.12
C SER A 14 19.88 -8.00 37.66
N ALA A 15 18.92 -8.25 36.76
CA ALA A 15 17.96 -9.35 36.90
C ALA A 15 17.39 -9.74 35.53
N CYS A 16 18.08 -10.64 34.82
CA CYS A 16 17.50 -11.50 33.77
C CYS A 16 17.21 -12.87 34.39
N THR A 17 15.99 -13.37 34.23
CA THR A 17 15.58 -14.79 34.06
C THR A 17 14.04 -14.76 33.90
N ASN A 18 13.33 -15.37 32.95
CA ASN A 18 13.59 -16.30 31.85
C ASN A 18 12.38 -16.22 30.89
N GLY A 19 12.60 -16.37 29.58
CA GLY A 19 11.51 -16.53 28.59
C GLY A 19 12.00 -16.29 27.16
N HIS A 20 12.57 -17.33 26.54
CA HIS A 20 13.24 -17.32 25.24
C HIS A 20 12.38 -16.88 24.04
N ASN A 21 12.93 -16.00 23.20
CA ASN A 21 12.57 -15.87 21.78
C ASN A 21 13.86 -15.54 20.98
N PRO A 22 14.39 -16.40 20.10
CA PRO A 22 15.65 -16.15 19.42
C PRO A 22 15.39 -15.55 18.04
N LEU A 23 15.24 -14.23 17.96
CA LEU A 23 15.40 -13.45 16.74
C LEU A 23 16.20 -12.20 17.10
N PHE A 24 17.00 -11.68 16.16
CA PHE A 24 17.97 -10.57 16.31
C PHE A 24 19.35 -10.95 16.83
N ASN A 25 20.18 -11.51 15.95
CA ASN A 25 21.60 -11.14 15.94
C ASN A 25 22.24 -11.39 14.58
N CYS A 26 22.47 -10.34 13.79
CA CYS A 26 23.35 -10.33 12.63
C CYS A 26 24.03 -8.96 12.47
N ASP A 27 24.72 -8.50 13.51
CA ASP A 27 25.77 -7.47 13.37
C ASP A 27 27.13 -8.18 13.29
N GLY A 28 27.50 -8.60 12.08
CA GLY A 28 28.78 -9.23 11.77
C GLY A 28 29.47 -8.56 10.57
N PRO A 29 30.80 -8.31 10.62
CA PRO A 29 31.52 -7.62 9.57
C PRO A 29 31.72 -8.54 8.36
N GLY A 30 30.79 -8.48 7.41
CA GLY A 30 30.84 -9.25 6.16
C GLY A 30 29.91 -8.78 5.04
N CYS A 31 29.03 -7.80 5.29
CA CYS A 31 28.11 -7.27 4.28
C CYS A 31 28.65 -5.98 3.67
N GLY A 32 29.45 -6.08 2.62
CA GLY A 32 29.99 -4.92 1.91
C GLY A 32 30.18 -5.19 0.42
N GLY A 33 29.12 -4.96 -0.37
CA GLY A 33 29.15 -4.98 -1.83
C GLY A 33 28.34 -3.83 -2.38
N VAL A 34 29.01 -2.71 -2.68
CA VAL A 34 28.42 -1.46 -3.18
C VAL A 34 28.08 -1.62 -4.67
N ILE A 35 26.84 -1.33 -5.05
CA ILE A 35 26.49 -0.99 -6.44
C ILE A 35 26.09 0.48 -6.42
N SER A 36 26.86 1.33 -7.10
CA SER A 36 26.57 2.75 -7.19
C SER A 36 25.27 2.98 -7.96
N SER A 37 24.28 3.54 -7.28
CA SER A 37 23.13 4.20 -7.86
C SER A 37 23.59 5.40 -8.71
N GLY A 38 23.09 5.50 -9.93
CA GLY A 38 23.39 6.58 -10.88
C GLY A 38 22.78 7.93 -10.53
N ILE A 39 22.27 8.09 -9.31
CA ILE A 39 21.96 9.35 -8.64
C ILE A 39 22.65 9.18 -7.29
N GLY A 40 23.63 10.02 -6.95
CA GLY A 40 24.55 9.83 -5.83
C GLY A 40 23.89 9.59 -4.46
N LEU A 41 23.45 8.36 -4.22
CA LEU A 41 22.81 7.90 -2.99
C LEU A 41 23.60 6.68 -2.52
N SER A 42 24.56 6.91 -1.65
CA SER A 42 25.46 5.91 -1.05
C SER A 42 24.79 5.05 0.03
N ALA A 43 23.45 4.95 0.06
CA ALA A 43 22.70 4.23 1.08
C ALA A 43 22.16 2.90 0.53
N PRO A 44 22.11 1.82 1.34
CA PRO A 44 21.40 0.60 0.95
C PRO A 44 19.92 0.90 0.72
N PRO A 45 19.25 0.20 -0.22
CA PRO A 45 17.83 0.42 -0.51
C PRO A 45 16.98 0.21 0.75
N LEU A 46 15.87 0.94 0.83
CA LEU A 46 14.92 0.83 1.94
C LEU A 46 14.44 -0.63 2.07
N SER A 47 14.37 -1.17 3.28
CA SER A 47 13.75 -2.50 3.45
C SER A 47 12.24 -2.40 3.28
N PHE A 48 11.60 -3.50 2.89
CA PHE A 48 10.16 -3.53 2.71
C PHE A 48 9.41 -3.18 4.02
N THR A 49 9.83 -3.74 5.17
CA THR A 49 9.23 -3.40 6.47
C THR A 49 9.30 -1.89 6.76
N LYS A 50 10.44 -1.25 6.49
CA LYS A 50 10.57 0.21 6.64
C LYS A 50 9.66 0.97 5.66
N THR A 51 9.43 0.42 4.47
CA THR A 51 8.50 0.99 3.49
C THR A 51 7.06 0.95 4.00
N LEU A 52 6.62 -0.17 4.58
CA LEU A 52 5.28 -0.29 5.17
C LEU A 52 5.09 0.66 6.36
N GLU A 53 6.08 0.74 7.26
CA GLU A 53 6.03 1.61 8.43
C GLU A 53 6.06 3.10 8.03
N GLN A 54 6.91 3.50 7.07
CA GLN A 54 6.87 4.88 6.57
C GLN A 54 5.53 5.21 5.92
N GLY A 55 4.95 4.26 5.16
CA GLY A 55 3.60 4.37 4.65
C GLY A 55 2.59 4.66 5.76
N TYR A 56 2.59 3.84 6.82
CA TYR A 56 1.75 4.04 8.01
C TYR A 56 1.89 5.45 8.59
N TRP A 57 3.11 5.91 8.84
CA TRP A 57 3.36 7.20 9.45
C TRP A 57 3.00 8.37 8.55
N TYR A 58 3.36 8.35 7.27
CA TYR A 58 2.99 9.39 6.31
C TYR A 58 1.47 9.47 6.13
N SER A 59 0.79 8.32 6.13
CA SER A 59 -0.66 8.23 6.16
C SER A 59 -1.27 8.94 7.39
N ARG A 60 -0.65 8.81 8.57
CA ARG A 60 -1.10 9.47 9.81
C ARG A 60 -0.87 10.97 9.77
N TYR A 61 0.32 11.40 9.34
CA TYR A 61 0.70 12.81 9.28
C TYR A 61 -0.20 13.58 8.33
N ASN A 62 -0.41 13.05 7.12
CA ASN A 62 -1.27 13.70 6.13
C ASN A 62 -2.70 13.87 6.62
N LEU A 63 -3.27 12.84 7.25
CA LEU A 63 -4.63 12.92 7.79
C LEU A 63 -4.71 13.94 8.93
N GLY A 64 -3.93 13.75 10.00
CA GLY A 64 -4.07 14.56 11.21
C GLY A 64 -3.77 16.04 10.97
N ASP A 65 -2.81 16.35 10.10
CA ASP A 65 -2.50 17.73 9.75
C ASP A 65 -3.56 18.37 8.86
N LEU A 66 -4.20 17.61 7.97
CA LEU A 66 -5.36 18.10 7.21
C LEU A 66 -6.57 18.32 8.14
N VAL A 67 -7.13 17.26 8.71
CA VAL A 67 -8.49 17.30 9.27
C VAL A 67 -8.55 17.90 10.67
N MET A 68 -7.47 17.79 11.47
CA MET A 68 -7.50 18.30 12.85
C MET A 68 -6.85 19.67 13.03
N LYS A 69 -5.98 20.09 12.11
CA LYS A 69 -5.05 21.21 12.33
C LYS A 69 -5.11 22.32 11.27
N SER A 70 -5.23 21.97 9.99
CA SER A 70 -5.01 22.92 8.89
C SER A 70 -5.98 24.10 8.85
N GLY A 71 -7.25 23.86 9.20
CA GLY A 71 -8.36 24.78 8.89
C GLY A 71 -8.75 24.81 7.40
N ALA A 72 -8.27 23.87 6.58
CA ALA A 72 -8.55 23.77 5.15
C ALA A 72 -9.94 23.16 4.86
N GLY A 73 -10.98 23.74 5.47
CA GLY A 73 -12.37 23.33 5.31
C GLY A 73 -13.33 24.15 6.14
N GLU A 74 -14.62 23.79 6.09
CA GLU A 74 -15.59 24.24 7.08
C GLU A 74 -15.31 23.51 8.39
N THR A 75 -15.03 24.27 9.45
CA THR A 75 -14.68 23.69 10.75
C THR A 75 -15.91 23.50 11.63
N PHE A 76 -15.88 22.49 12.50
CA PHE A 76 -16.82 22.33 13.59
C PHE A 76 -16.09 21.98 14.90
N MET A 77 -16.82 22.05 16.01
CA MET A 77 -16.34 21.58 17.30
C MET A 77 -17.47 20.77 17.96
N PRO A 78 -17.21 19.54 18.41
CA PRO A 78 -18.12 18.85 19.30
C PRO A 78 -18.36 19.68 20.56
N ASP A 79 -19.56 19.56 21.14
CA ASP A 79 -19.81 20.17 22.44
C ASP A 79 -18.92 19.55 23.53
N MET A 80 -18.76 20.28 24.64
CA MET A 80 -17.85 19.88 25.72
C MET A 80 -18.28 18.60 26.43
N ASP A 81 -19.58 18.27 26.41
CA ASP A 81 -20.09 17.04 27.02
C ASP A 81 -19.66 15.84 26.17
N MET A 82 -19.77 15.94 24.85
CA MET A 82 -19.29 14.95 23.90
C MET A 82 -17.77 14.77 24.01
N VAL A 83 -16.99 15.85 24.08
CA VAL A 83 -15.52 15.77 24.26
C VAL A 83 -15.18 15.08 25.58
N SER A 84 -15.83 15.46 26.69
CA SER A 84 -15.60 14.87 28.01
C SER A 84 -15.88 13.37 28.01
N MET A 85 -16.92 12.96 27.33
CA MET A 85 -17.29 11.55 27.19
C MET A 85 -16.30 10.79 26.29
N MET A 86 -15.85 11.36 25.17
CA MET A 86 -14.80 10.75 24.36
C MET A 86 -13.51 10.54 25.15
N LEU A 87 -13.13 11.51 25.99
CA LEU A 87 -11.97 11.39 26.90
C LEU A 87 -12.18 10.24 27.90
N GLN A 88 -13.37 10.12 28.48
CA GLN A 88 -13.70 9.03 29.39
C GLN A 88 -13.68 7.65 28.70
N MET A 89 -14.23 7.55 27.49
CA MET A 89 -14.27 6.29 26.73
C MET A 89 -12.89 5.80 26.27
N SER A 90 -11.94 6.74 26.11
CA SER A 90 -10.61 6.45 25.59
C SER A 90 -9.55 6.27 26.69
N SER A 91 -9.77 6.82 27.88
CA SER A 91 -8.80 6.81 28.98
C SER A 91 -9.00 5.64 29.95
N ASP A 92 -7.93 5.31 30.67
CA ASP A 92 -7.91 4.34 31.77
C ASP A 92 -6.84 4.71 32.81
N ASP A 93 -6.62 3.85 33.80
CA ASP A 93 -5.61 4.05 34.85
C ASP A 93 -4.17 4.00 34.32
N LEU A 94 -3.94 3.39 33.15
CA LEU A 94 -2.61 3.26 32.55
C LEU A 94 -2.24 4.49 31.71
N SER A 95 -3.21 5.09 31.01
CA SER A 95 -3.00 6.26 30.15
C SER A 95 -4.26 7.13 30.07
N THR A 96 -4.07 8.45 30.09
CA THR A 96 -5.16 9.43 30.01
C THR A 96 -5.03 10.26 28.73
N ALA A 97 -6.10 10.32 27.95
CA ALA A 97 -6.16 11.16 26.76
C ALA A 97 -6.32 12.64 27.12
N MET A 98 -5.87 13.52 26.23
CA MET A 98 -6.05 14.96 26.34
C MET A 98 -6.61 15.52 25.04
N ALA A 99 -7.58 16.44 25.17
CA ALA A 99 -8.05 17.21 24.04
C ALA A 99 -7.01 18.29 23.67
N PRO A 100 -6.71 18.49 22.38
CA PRO A 100 -5.84 19.59 21.94
C PRO A 100 -6.50 20.94 22.17
N GLN A 101 -5.67 21.97 22.28
CA GLN A 101 -6.12 23.36 22.27
C GLN A 101 -6.36 23.80 20.82
N ALA A 102 -7.49 24.47 20.60
CA ALA A 102 -7.87 25.04 19.30
C ALA A 102 -7.74 24.08 18.10
N PRO A 103 -8.28 22.85 18.15
CA PRO A 103 -8.36 22.03 16.95
C PRO A 103 -9.27 22.70 15.91
N ALA A 104 -9.07 22.35 14.64
CA ALA A 104 -9.90 22.78 13.52
C ALA A 104 -10.47 21.56 12.81
N LEU A 105 -11.30 20.78 13.54
CA LEU A 105 -11.96 19.58 13.00
C LEU A 105 -12.85 19.96 11.82
N LEU A 106 -12.84 19.16 10.75
CA LEU A 106 -13.50 19.52 9.49
C LEU A 106 -14.85 18.80 9.31
N SER A 107 -15.91 19.58 9.03
CA SER A 107 -17.22 19.06 8.61
C SER A 107 -17.39 19.09 7.09
N ARG A 108 -16.50 19.80 6.38
CA ARG A 108 -16.32 19.71 4.93
C ARG A 108 -14.91 20.12 4.58
N VAL A 109 -14.14 19.23 3.94
CA VAL A 109 -12.81 19.58 3.39
C VAL A 109 -12.89 20.45 2.14
N TYR A 110 -11.86 21.27 1.92
CA TYR A 110 -11.63 21.98 0.66
C TYR A 110 -10.81 21.13 -0.32
N ASN A 111 -10.89 21.46 -1.62
CA ASN A 111 -10.23 20.68 -2.68
C ASN A 111 -8.70 20.78 -2.64
N SER A 112 -8.19 21.96 -2.29
CA SER A 112 -6.77 22.18 -2.15
C SER A 112 -6.46 23.35 -1.22
N ALA A 113 -5.22 23.40 -0.75
CA ALA A 113 -4.71 24.48 0.09
C ALA A 113 -3.21 24.66 -0.11
N ASN A 114 -2.65 25.78 0.36
CA ASN A 114 -1.21 25.93 0.53
C ASN A 114 -0.83 25.45 1.94
N PRO A 115 -0.06 24.35 2.09
CA PRO A 115 0.24 23.78 3.41
C PRO A 115 1.29 24.56 4.22
N SER A 116 1.64 25.78 3.81
CA SER A 116 2.52 26.67 4.55
C SER A 116 1.83 27.18 5.81
N PHE A 117 2.52 27.10 6.95
CA PHE A 117 1.99 27.61 8.21
C PHE A 117 1.91 29.14 8.19
N VAL A 118 0.82 29.68 8.73
CA VAL A 118 0.57 31.14 8.79
C VAL A 118 1.09 31.82 10.05
N GLN A 119 1.56 31.05 11.04
CA GLN A 119 2.08 31.59 12.28
C GLN A 119 3.24 30.76 12.84
N LYS A 120 4.07 31.43 13.65
CA LYS A 120 5.22 30.84 14.32
C LYS A 120 4.77 29.86 15.41
N SER A 121 5.52 28.77 15.56
CA SER A 121 5.23 27.80 16.61
C SER A 121 5.53 28.31 18.01
N ASP A 122 4.68 27.95 18.97
CA ASP A 122 4.91 28.13 20.40
C ASP A 122 5.64 26.93 21.06
N ASN A 123 5.86 25.85 20.30
CA ASN A 123 6.44 24.58 20.71
C ASN A 123 5.57 23.76 21.69
N ASP A 124 4.27 24.04 21.79
CA ASP A 124 3.31 23.18 22.46
C ASP A 124 2.66 22.23 21.42
N PRO A 125 3.01 20.93 21.41
CA PRO A 125 2.44 19.99 20.44
C PRO A 125 0.93 19.77 20.60
N MET A 126 0.33 20.20 21.71
CA MET A 126 -1.12 20.15 21.92
C MET A 126 -1.81 21.46 21.55
N ASN A 127 -1.09 22.51 21.17
CA ASN A 127 -1.69 23.74 20.65
C ASN A 127 -1.77 23.71 19.13
N PHE A 128 -2.95 23.37 18.60
CA PHE A 128 -3.13 23.27 17.16
C PHE A 128 -3.35 24.62 16.49
N SER A 129 -3.46 25.73 17.24
CA SER A 129 -3.66 27.06 16.63
C SER A 129 -2.49 27.47 15.73
N ASP A 130 -1.26 27.00 16.00
CA ASP A 130 -0.07 27.33 15.23
C ASP A 130 0.22 26.43 14.01
N GLU A 131 -0.72 25.53 13.72
CA GLU A 131 -0.65 24.56 12.64
C GLU A 131 -1.59 24.93 11.46
N ARG A 132 -2.15 26.16 11.45
CA ARG A 132 -3.05 26.66 10.40
C ARG A 132 -2.34 26.93 9.09
N TRP A 133 -3.00 26.58 8.00
CA TRP A 133 -2.50 26.70 6.62
C TRP A 133 -2.96 27.98 5.94
N SER A 134 -2.47 28.23 4.72
CA SER A 134 -2.77 29.41 3.91
C SER A 134 -3.51 29.03 2.62
N ASP A 135 -4.09 30.03 1.95
CA ASP A 135 -4.63 29.98 0.58
C ASP A 135 -5.51 28.76 0.28
N PHE A 136 -6.76 28.81 0.73
CA PHE A 136 -7.72 27.71 0.55
C PHE A 136 -8.50 27.82 -0.77
N ASP A 137 -8.69 26.68 -1.43
CA ASP A 137 -9.68 26.55 -2.50
C ASP A 137 -11.08 26.33 -1.91
N THR A 138 -11.78 27.43 -1.66
CA THR A 138 -13.12 27.42 -1.05
C THR A 138 -14.24 27.09 -2.03
N SER A 139 -13.94 26.58 -3.24
CA SER A 139 -14.97 26.14 -4.17
C SER A 139 -15.82 25.01 -3.60
N ALA A 140 -16.86 24.62 -4.32
CA ALA A 140 -17.59 23.39 -4.02
C ALA A 140 -16.59 22.21 -3.98
N THR A 141 -16.69 21.39 -2.94
CA THR A 141 -15.82 20.22 -2.70
C THR A 141 -16.13 19.14 -3.71
N THR A 142 -15.11 18.60 -4.39
CA THR A 142 -15.29 17.48 -5.32
C THR A 142 -15.67 16.22 -4.55
N GLY A 143 -16.44 15.32 -5.18
CA GLY A 143 -16.78 14.04 -4.56
C GLY A 143 -15.55 13.19 -4.23
N SER A 144 -14.45 13.29 -4.99
CA SER A 144 -13.19 12.63 -4.64
C SER A 144 -12.50 13.23 -3.41
N ALA A 145 -12.47 14.56 -3.25
CA ALA A 145 -11.90 15.19 -2.07
C ALA A 145 -12.70 14.82 -0.81
N PHE A 146 -14.03 14.87 -0.90
CA PHE A 146 -14.93 14.38 0.13
C PHE A 146 -14.71 12.88 0.42
N GLY A 147 -14.89 12.03 -0.58
CA GLY A 147 -14.96 10.59 -0.41
C GLY A 147 -13.64 9.98 0.04
N TRP A 148 -12.50 10.42 -0.50
CA TRP A 148 -11.21 9.91 -0.01
C TRP A 148 -10.89 10.39 1.40
N THR A 149 -11.29 11.61 1.79
CA THR A 149 -11.10 12.06 3.17
C THR A 149 -12.01 11.29 4.13
N LEU A 150 -13.28 11.12 3.79
CA LEU A 150 -14.22 10.33 4.57
C LEU A 150 -13.74 8.88 4.75
N MET A 151 -13.30 8.24 3.66
CA MET A 151 -12.67 6.92 3.71
C MET A 151 -11.49 6.94 4.69
N LYS A 152 -10.65 7.98 4.64
CA LYS A 152 -9.44 8.08 5.45
C LYS A 152 -9.70 8.21 6.94
N GLU A 153 -10.68 9.02 7.30
CA GLU A 153 -11.15 9.18 8.69
C GLU A 153 -11.69 7.86 9.23
N VAL A 154 -12.50 7.14 8.44
CA VAL A 154 -13.03 5.82 8.80
C VAL A 154 -11.92 4.80 8.99
N GLU A 155 -10.97 4.70 8.06
CA GLU A 155 -9.91 3.68 8.11
C GLU A 155 -8.94 3.90 9.29
N TRP A 156 -8.62 5.15 9.63
CA TRP A 156 -7.85 5.43 10.86
C TRP A 156 -8.66 5.28 12.14
N SER A 157 -9.96 5.57 12.10
CA SER A 157 -10.84 5.29 13.24
C SER A 157 -10.88 3.79 13.53
N LYS A 158 -10.96 2.93 12.49
CA LYS A 158 -10.82 1.47 12.61
C LYS A 158 -9.47 1.08 13.21
N LEU A 159 -8.37 1.63 12.70
CA LEU A 159 -7.02 1.32 13.19
C LEU A 159 -6.85 1.67 14.67
N PHE A 160 -7.28 2.86 15.10
CA PHE A 160 -7.27 3.27 16.51
C PHE A 160 -8.28 2.50 17.38
N ASN A 161 -9.15 1.71 16.76
CA ASN A 161 -10.02 0.74 17.43
C ASN A 161 -9.40 -0.66 17.56
N VAL A 162 -8.19 -0.90 17.04
CA VAL A 162 -7.52 -2.21 17.12
C VAL A 162 -6.98 -2.42 18.54
N ASP A 163 -7.58 -3.37 19.26
CA ASP A 163 -7.32 -3.65 20.67
C ASP A 163 -5.91 -4.17 20.92
N GLY A 164 -5.36 -4.96 19.97
CA GLY A 164 -3.99 -5.48 20.06
C GLY A 164 -2.90 -4.43 19.82
N HIS A 165 -3.26 -3.28 19.25
CA HIS A 165 -2.32 -2.20 18.93
C HIS A 165 -2.45 -1.03 19.91
N PHE A 166 -3.68 -0.59 20.20
CA PHE A 166 -3.95 0.57 21.04
C PHE A 166 -4.64 0.24 22.36
N GLY A 167 -4.77 -1.04 22.70
CA GLY A 167 -5.33 -1.50 23.97
C GLY A 167 -6.85 -1.37 24.07
N VAL A 168 -7.38 -1.99 25.12
CA VAL A 168 -8.77 -1.83 25.58
C VAL A 168 -8.70 -1.10 26.91
N PRO A 169 -9.48 -0.03 27.14
CA PRO A 169 -9.49 0.67 28.43
C PRO A 169 -9.63 -0.29 29.61
N GLY A 170 -8.65 -0.27 30.51
CA GLY A 170 -8.59 -1.14 31.69
C GLY A 170 -8.17 -2.59 31.42
N GLN A 171 -7.64 -2.91 30.23
CA GLN A 171 -7.10 -4.21 29.87
C GLN A 171 -5.80 -4.09 29.04
N ASN A 172 -5.05 -5.20 28.92
CA ASN A 172 -3.96 -5.43 27.96
C ASN A 172 -2.71 -4.54 28.06
N ASP A 173 -2.48 -3.81 29.16
CA ASP A 173 -1.22 -3.10 29.47
C ASP A 173 -0.62 -2.21 28.35
N ILE A 174 -1.45 -1.66 27.43
CA ILE A 174 -1.01 -0.77 26.34
C ILE A 174 -1.47 0.68 26.61
N PRO A 175 -0.56 1.66 26.71
CA PRO A 175 -0.86 3.06 27.02
C PRO A 175 -1.37 3.87 25.80
N GLY A 176 -2.44 3.39 25.15
CA GLY A 176 -2.96 3.92 23.88
C GLY A 176 -4.10 4.94 23.97
N ALA A 177 -4.36 5.55 25.14
CA ALA A 177 -5.54 6.42 25.33
C ALA A 177 -5.63 7.58 24.32
N GLN A 178 -4.52 8.27 24.01
CA GLN A 178 -4.54 9.39 23.08
C GLN A 178 -4.92 8.95 21.65
N GLN A 179 -4.42 7.79 21.22
CA GLN A 179 -4.71 7.20 19.92
C GLN A 179 -6.19 6.79 19.83
N ARG A 180 -6.72 6.15 20.89
CA ARG A 180 -8.15 5.83 20.98
C ARG A 180 -9.02 7.10 20.92
N PHE A 181 -8.63 8.17 21.61
CA PHE A 181 -9.32 9.47 21.56
C PHE A 181 -9.30 10.07 20.14
N ASN A 182 -8.14 10.08 19.48
CA ASN A 182 -8.03 10.56 18.10
C ASN A 182 -8.93 9.74 17.16
N GLY A 183 -9.07 8.43 17.37
CA GLY A 183 -10.00 7.58 16.62
C GLY A 183 -11.48 7.97 16.79
N LEU A 184 -11.87 8.45 17.98
CA LEU A 184 -13.22 8.98 18.24
C LEU A 184 -13.44 10.35 17.58
N ALA A 185 -12.43 11.23 17.60
CA ALA A 185 -12.48 12.51 16.89
C ALA A 185 -12.65 12.30 15.38
N LEU A 186 -11.83 11.43 14.78
CA LEU A 186 -11.93 11.06 13.36
C LEU A 186 -13.29 10.46 13.00
N CYS A 187 -13.87 9.64 13.89
CA CYS A 187 -15.22 9.09 13.70
C CYS A 187 -16.29 10.19 13.66
N ALA A 188 -16.17 11.21 14.53
CA ALA A 188 -17.08 12.35 14.51
C ALA A 188 -16.90 13.21 13.26
N GLU A 189 -15.67 13.44 12.81
CA GLU A 189 -15.38 14.13 11.54
C GLU A 189 -16.01 13.39 10.35
N ALA A 190 -15.80 12.07 10.26
CA ALA A 190 -16.40 11.23 9.21
C ALA A 190 -17.93 11.38 9.14
N VAL A 191 -18.60 11.36 10.29
CA VAL A 191 -20.05 11.53 10.34
C VAL A 191 -20.47 12.96 9.96
N MET A 192 -19.72 13.98 10.38
CA MET A 192 -20.02 15.37 10.00
C MET A 192 -19.82 15.62 8.50
N GLN A 193 -18.77 15.05 7.90
CA GLN A 193 -18.56 15.12 6.47
C GLN A 193 -19.67 14.40 5.70
N ALA A 194 -20.05 13.19 6.13
CA ALA A 194 -21.13 12.43 5.50
C ALA A 194 -22.46 13.18 5.56
N ASP A 195 -22.83 13.74 6.72
CA ASP A 195 -24.04 14.53 6.87
C ASP A 195 -24.02 15.79 6.02
N ALA A 196 -22.89 16.52 5.98
CA ALA A 196 -22.77 17.72 5.18
C ALA A 196 -22.99 17.40 3.69
N PHE A 197 -22.43 16.29 3.20
CA PHE A 197 -22.63 15.82 1.84
C PHE A 197 -24.10 15.48 1.56
N ILE A 198 -24.73 14.67 2.43
CA ILE A 198 -26.13 14.25 2.29
C ILE A 198 -27.08 15.45 2.34
N MET A 199 -26.84 16.40 3.25
CA MET A 199 -27.64 17.63 3.36
C MET A 199 -27.54 18.50 2.12
N ASP A 200 -26.34 18.68 1.54
CA ASP A 200 -26.17 19.46 0.32
C ASP A 200 -26.75 18.74 -0.90
N PHE A 201 -26.58 17.41 -1.00
CA PHE A 201 -27.15 16.56 -2.05
C PHE A 201 -28.68 16.66 -2.10
N ASN A 202 -29.33 16.63 -0.94
CA ASN A 202 -30.79 16.78 -0.82
C ASN A 202 -31.26 18.24 -0.88
N GLY A 203 -30.32 19.18 -0.80
CA GLY A 203 -30.57 20.62 -0.75
C GLY A 203 -30.36 21.29 -2.10
N ASN A 204 -29.60 22.38 -2.08
CA ASN A 204 -29.35 23.22 -3.25
C ASN A 204 -28.07 22.82 -4.04
N ARG A 205 -27.35 21.77 -3.61
CA ARG A 205 -26.15 21.24 -4.27
C ARG A 205 -25.10 22.30 -4.57
N SER A 206 -24.80 23.12 -3.56
CA SER A 206 -23.91 24.28 -3.70
C SER A 206 -22.55 24.09 -3.04
N LYS A 207 -22.44 23.17 -2.08
CA LYS A 207 -21.21 22.92 -1.33
C LYS A 207 -20.39 21.78 -1.90
N PHE A 208 -21.00 20.85 -2.61
CA PHE A 208 -20.31 19.73 -3.26
C PHE A 208 -20.56 19.75 -4.77
N THR A 209 -19.60 19.22 -5.52
CA THR A 209 -19.65 19.14 -6.98
C THR A 209 -19.16 17.78 -7.45
N ILE A 210 -19.74 17.31 -8.55
CA ILE A 210 -19.24 16.16 -9.31
C ILE A 210 -18.49 16.73 -10.50
N SER A 211 -17.16 16.69 -10.42
CA SER A 211 -16.25 17.20 -11.46
C SER A 211 -15.94 16.15 -12.54
N ASP A 212 -15.95 14.87 -12.14
CA ASP A 212 -15.88 13.72 -13.02
C ASP A 212 -16.70 12.55 -12.44
N LYS A 213 -17.06 11.54 -13.24
CA LYS A 213 -17.95 10.45 -12.81
C LYS A 213 -17.40 9.63 -11.64
N SER A 214 -16.08 9.59 -11.48
CA SER A 214 -15.43 8.89 -10.38
C SER A 214 -15.64 9.57 -9.03
N ASP A 215 -15.95 10.86 -8.99
CA ASP A 215 -16.33 11.56 -7.76
C ASP A 215 -17.51 10.87 -7.06
N SER A 216 -18.55 10.52 -7.82
CA SER A 216 -19.74 9.84 -7.28
C SER A 216 -19.42 8.42 -6.82
N TYR A 217 -18.53 7.70 -7.53
CA TYR A 217 -18.13 6.35 -7.12
C TYR A 217 -17.38 6.38 -5.79
N VAL A 218 -16.40 7.27 -5.65
CA VAL A 218 -15.59 7.37 -4.42
C VAL A 218 -16.47 7.80 -3.24
N ALA A 219 -17.37 8.77 -3.43
CA ALA A 219 -18.35 9.17 -2.43
C ALA A 219 -19.22 7.99 -1.96
N LEU A 220 -19.76 7.21 -2.91
CA LEU A 220 -20.57 6.03 -2.62
C LEU A 220 -19.79 4.97 -1.82
N GLY A 221 -18.55 4.68 -2.22
CA GLY A 221 -17.69 3.74 -1.49
C GLY A 221 -17.34 4.18 -0.07
N ALA A 222 -17.09 5.47 0.12
CA ALA A 222 -16.75 6.03 1.43
C ALA A 222 -17.94 6.03 2.41
N ILE A 223 -19.14 6.39 1.94
CA ILE A 223 -20.36 6.32 2.74
C ILE A 223 -20.72 4.86 3.07
N ALA A 224 -20.57 3.94 2.10
CA ALA A 224 -20.74 2.51 2.35
C ALA A 224 -19.77 1.99 3.42
N ASN A 225 -18.50 2.41 3.36
CA ASN A 225 -17.50 2.03 4.34
C ASN A 225 -17.83 2.55 5.76
N LEU A 226 -18.32 3.79 5.87
CA LEU A 226 -18.79 4.34 7.14
C LEU A 226 -19.99 3.57 7.67
N ALA A 227 -20.99 3.30 6.82
CA ALA A 227 -22.19 2.56 7.21
C ALA A 227 -21.86 1.14 7.72
N ASP A 228 -21.03 0.39 6.99
CA ASP A 228 -20.55 -0.93 7.42
C ASP A 228 -19.80 -0.86 8.77
N PHE A 229 -18.95 0.15 8.94
CA PHE A 229 -18.22 0.31 10.18
C PHE A 229 -19.15 0.60 11.37
N LEU A 230 -20.13 1.49 11.21
CA LEU A 230 -21.10 1.81 12.26
C LEU A 230 -22.02 0.64 12.61
N ASN A 231 -22.32 -0.24 11.63
CA ASN A 231 -23.10 -1.44 11.85
C ASN A 231 -22.28 -2.59 12.48
N THR A 232 -20.96 -2.51 12.40
CA THR A 232 -20.04 -3.51 12.96
C THR A 232 -19.85 -3.28 14.46
N SER A 233 -20.36 -4.18 15.30
CA SER A 233 -20.20 -4.11 16.77
C SER A 233 -18.82 -4.57 17.26
N SER A 234 -18.25 -5.57 16.59
CA SER A 234 -16.96 -6.20 16.92
C SER A 234 -16.33 -6.86 15.70
N ILE A 235 -15.02 -7.03 15.72
CA ILE A 235 -14.23 -7.79 14.74
C ILE A 235 -13.37 -8.80 15.50
N PRO A 236 -13.51 -10.11 15.24
CA PRO A 236 -12.73 -11.15 15.94
C PRO A 236 -11.23 -10.86 15.92
N ASN A 237 -10.59 -10.98 17.09
CA ASN A 237 -9.16 -10.77 17.33
C ASN A 237 -8.63 -9.35 17.00
N ARG A 238 -9.49 -8.38 16.65
CA ARG A 238 -9.09 -7.01 16.31
C ARG A 238 -9.79 -5.95 17.14
N MET A 239 -11.11 -6.06 17.30
CA MET A 239 -11.92 -5.05 17.98
C MET A 239 -13.05 -5.73 18.75
N GLN A 240 -12.95 -5.81 20.07
CA GLN A 240 -13.98 -6.38 20.93
C GLN A 240 -15.21 -5.47 21.01
N LYS A 241 -15.02 -4.15 20.90
CA LYS A 241 -16.07 -3.15 21.04
C LYS A 241 -15.83 -1.98 20.09
N ASN A 242 -16.83 -1.65 19.29
CA ASN A 242 -16.75 -0.49 18.40
C ASN A 242 -16.99 0.83 19.15
N ARG A 243 -15.92 1.46 19.63
CA ARG A 243 -15.97 2.78 20.30
C ARG A 243 -16.51 3.90 19.40
N CYS A 244 -16.28 3.85 18.09
CA CYS A 244 -16.82 4.82 17.13
C CYS A 244 -18.35 4.74 17.06
N ALA A 245 -18.92 3.53 16.91
CA ALA A 245 -20.36 3.33 16.92
C ALA A 245 -21.01 3.88 18.21
N GLU A 246 -20.38 3.69 19.38
CA GLU A 246 -20.88 4.23 20.64
C GLU A 246 -20.88 5.77 20.66
N ALA A 247 -19.78 6.39 20.24
CA ALA A 247 -19.69 7.85 20.16
C ALA A 247 -20.75 8.41 19.20
N VAL A 248 -20.97 7.76 18.06
CA VAL A 248 -21.98 8.16 17.08
C VAL A 248 -23.39 7.99 17.61
N ALA A 249 -23.67 6.90 18.33
CA ALA A 249 -24.99 6.67 18.89
C ALA A 249 -25.41 7.80 19.85
N MET A 250 -24.44 8.32 20.60
CA MET A 250 -24.65 9.42 21.53
C MET A 250 -24.75 10.75 20.81
N MET A 251 -23.82 11.04 19.88
CA MET A 251 -23.85 12.26 19.06
C MET A 251 -25.15 12.39 18.25
N LYS A 252 -25.72 11.28 17.78
CA LYS A 252 -26.96 11.25 17.00
C LYS A 252 -28.22 11.02 17.82
N MET A 253 -28.08 10.78 19.13
CA MET A 253 -29.17 10.42 20.03
C MET A 253 -30.04 9.28 19.48
N LYS A 254 -29.43 8.32 18.77
CA LYS A 254 -30.09 7.14 18.20
C LYS A 254 -29.07 6.02 18.00
N PRO A 255 -29.48 4.74 17.92
CA PRO A 255 -28.54 3.63 17.73
C PRO A 255 -27.65 3.83 16.51
N ALA A 256 -26.36 3.46 16.61
CA ALA A 256 -25.42 3.56 15.49
C ALA A 256 -25.87 2.77 14.26
N SER A 257 -26.52 1.62 14.47
CA SER A 257 -27.12 0.84 13.39
C SER A 257 -28.21 1.62 12.65
N SER A 258 -29.02 2.42 13.36
CA SER A 258 -30.02 3.29 12.74
C SER A 258 -29.39 4.48 11.99
N VAL A 259 -28.22 4.96 12.43
CA VAL A 259 -27.43 5.93 11.64
C VAL A 259 -26.89 5.27 10.36
N ALA A 260 -26.38 4.04 10.48
CA ALA A 260 -25.91 3.26 9.34
C ALA A 260 -27.05 3.02 8.33
N ASP A 261 -28.25 2.66 8.79
CA ASP A 261 -29.44 2.46 7.94
C ASP A 261 -29.78 3.72 7.15
N ASP A 262 -29.69 4.91 7.75
CA ASP A 262 -29.93 6.17 7.03
C ASP A 262 -28.90 6.40 5.91
N TYR A 263 -27.63 6.08 6.16
CA TYR A 263 -26.61 6.13 5.12
C TYR A 263 -26.84 5.09 4.03
N LEU A 264 -27.21 3.85 4.38
CA LEU A 264 -27.53 2.81 3.41
C LEU A 264 -28.75 3.20 2.54
N ASN A 265 -29.77 3.82 3.13
CA ASN A 265 -30.92 4.33 2.39
C ASN A 265 -30.50 5.44 1.41
N PHE A 266 -29.64 6.37 1.84
CA PHE A 266 -29.09 7.40 0.98
C PHE A 266 -28.25 6.83 -0.18
N LEU A 267 -27.51 5.74 0.06
CA LEU A 267 -26.70 5.12 -0.99
C LEU A 267 -27.53 4.67 -2.19
N ALA A 268 -28.80 4.30 -2.02
CA ALA A 268 -29.68 3.95 -3.12
C ALA A 268 -29.96 5.17 -4.03
N ASP A 269 -30.14 6.36 -3.45
CA ASP A 269 -30.34 7.60 -4.21
C ASP A 269 -29.07 8.00 -4.95
N LEU A 270 -27.91 7.88 -4.29
CA LEU A 270 -26.62 8.17 -4.91
C LEU A 270 -26.28 7.15 -6.01
N GLU A 271 -26.59 5.86 -5.81
CA GLU A 271 -26.44 4.80 -6.81
C GLU A 271 -27.28 5.09 -8.05
N PHE A 272 -28.50 5.58 -7.88
CA PHE A 272 -29.39 5.92 -8.98
C PHE A 272 -28.85 7.03 -9.88
N GLU A 273 -28.09 7.98 -9.30
CA GLU A 273 -27.44 9.07 -10.05
C GLU A 273 -26.08 8.68 -10.65
N LEU A 274 -25.61 7.43 -10.46
CA LEU A 274 -24.32 7.02 -11.05
C LEU A 274 -24.39 6.95 -12.56
N GLU A 275 -23.53 7.74 -13.20
CA GLU A 275 -23.28 7.63 -14.63
C GLU A 275 -22.43 6.40 -14.96
N ALA A 276 -22.59 5.85 -16.16
CA ALA A 276 -21.80 4.69 -16.61
C ALA A 276 -20.33 5.07 -16.84
N PRO A 277 -19.37 4.21 -16.46
CA PRO A 277 -17.95 4.50 -16.60
C PRO A 277 -17.51 4.44 -18.07
N GLU A 278 -16.69 5.40 -18.47
CA GLU A 278 -16.10 5.54 -19.80
C GLU A 278 -14.59 5.27 -19.77
N THR A 279 -13.91 5.70 -18.70
CA THR A 279 -12.45 5.60 -18.57
C THR A 279 -12.00 4.37 -17.78
N ILE A 280 -10.71 4.03 -17.87
CA ILE A 280 -10.10 2.95 -17.10
C ILE A 280 -10.12 3.26 -15.60
N LYS A 281 -9.84 4.52 -15.22
CA LYS A 281 -9.97 5.04 -13.85
C LYS A 281 -11.36 4.76 -13.31
N GLU A 282 -12.39 5.22 -14.03
CA GLU A 282 -13.79 5.09 -13.64
C GLU A 282 -14.21 3.62 -13.48
N ARG A 283 -13.87 2.75 -14.44
CA ARG A 283 -14.18 1.31 -14.35
C ARG A 283 -13.49 0.65 -13.15
N SER A 284 -12.21 0.96 -12.94
CA SER A 284 -11.44 0.40 -11.84
C SER A 284 -11.98 0.84 -10.48
N LEU A 285 -12.28 2.13 -10.32
CA LEU A 285 -12.84 2.68 -9.09
C LEU A 285 -14.24 2.13 -8.82
N LEU A 286 -15.09 2.02 -9.84
CA LEU A 286 -16.44 1.46 -9.66
C LEU A 286 -16.39 0.00 -9.22
N ILE A 287 -15.48 -0.83 -9.77
CA ILE A 287 -15.26 -2.20 -9.28
C ILE A 287 -14.82 -2.22 -7.81
N GLN A 288 -13.87 -1.36 -7.42
CA GLN A 288 -13.41 -1.25 -6.04
C GLN A 288 -14.54 -0.88 -5.08
N VAL A 289 -15.32 0.12 -5.46
CA VAL A 289 -16.44 0.67 -4.69
C VAL A 289 -17.55 -0.37 -4.50
N TYR A 290 -17.83 -1.18 -5.52
CA TYR A 290 -18.79 -2.29 -5.41
C TYR A 290 -18.42 -3.30 -4.31
N SER A 291 -17.13 -3.50 -3.98
CA SER A 291 -16.76 -4.34 -2.84
C SER A 291 -17.22 -3.74 -1.50
N PHE A 292 -17.01 -2.45 -1.29
CA PHE A 292 -17.44 -1.75 -0.07
C PHE A 292 -18.97 -1.73 0.02
N TYR A 293 -19.63 -1.42 -1.09
CA TYR A 293 -21.08 -1.30 -1.12
C TYR A 293 -21.79 -2.66 -0.95
N ALA A 294 -21.32 -3.70 -1.64
CA ALA A 294 -21.84 -5.05 -1.48
C ALA A 294 -21.65 -5.58 -0.05
N LYS A 295 -20.53 -5.22 0.59
CA LYS A 295 -20.26 -5.56 1.99
C LYS A 295 -21.24 -4.87 2.93
N ALA A 296 -21.44 -3.55 2.77
CA ALA A 296 -22.33 -2.76 3.60
C ALA A 296 -23.81 -3.19 3.50
N LEU A 297 -24.26 -3.61 2.31
CA LEU A 297 -25.62 -4.10 2.07
C LEU A 297 -25.83 -5.59 2.38
N GLU A 298 -24.76 -6.33 2.70
CA GLU A 298 -24.79 -7.80 2.77
C GLU A 298 -25.38 -8.46 1.49
N SER A 299 -25.23 -7.81 0.33
CA SER A 299 -25.88 -8.18 -0.94
C SER A 299 -24.88 -8.30 -2.09
N LYS A 300 -24.78 -9.48 -2.71
CA LYS A 300 -23.72 -9.82 -3.68
C LYS A 300 -24.16 -9.82 -5.15
N ASN A 301 -25.41 -10.15 -5.43
CA ASN A 301 -25.81 -10.62 -6.76
C ASN A 301 -25.77 -9.53 -7.84
N VAL A 302 -26.21 -8.31 -7.52
CA VAL A 302 -26.26 -7.20 -8.47
C VAL A 302 -24.86 -6.71 -8.82
N PHE A 303 -24.02 -6.51 -7.79
CA PHE A 303 -22.66 -5.98 -7.96
C PHE A 303 -21.70 -6.97 -8.62
N THR A 304 -21.88 -8.27 -8.41
CA THR A 304 -21.07 -9.29 -9.11
C THR A 304 -21.23 -9.18 -10.63
N THR A 305 -22.46 -8.97 -11.10
CA THR A 305 -22.74 -8.84 -12.55
C THR A 305 -22.14 -7.56 -13.12
N ALA A 306 -22.30 -6.42 -12.43
CA ALA A 306 -21.74 -5.15 -12.84
C ALA A 306 -20.20 -5.18 -12.86
N ALA A 307 -19.57 -5.76 -11.82
CA ALA A 307 -18.12 -5.94 -11.75
C ALA A 307 -17.58 -6.80 -12.90
N ILE A 308 -18.28 -7.89 -13.29
CA ILE A 308 -17.91 -8.72 -14.44
C ILE A 308 -17.86 -7.90 -15.72
N SER A 309 -18.90 -7.10 -16.00
CA SER A 309 -18.98 -6.31 -17.23
C SER A 309 -17.81 -5.34 -17.37
N HIS A 310 -17.44 -4.65 -16.28
CA HIS A 310 -16.31 -3.72 -16.29
C HIS A 310 -14.96 -4.44 -16.31
N ALA A 311 -14.83 -5.55 -15.60
CA ALA A 311 -13.60 -6.32 -15.59
C ALA A 311 -13.29 -6.97 -16.94
N ASP A 312 -14.31 -7.45 -17.67
CA ASP A 312 -14.15 -7.97 -19.03
C ASP A 312 -13.61 -6.93 -20.02
N PHE A 313 -13.95 -5.65 -19.82
CA PHE A 313 -13.32 -4.55 -20.56
C PHE A 313 -11.85 -4.39 -20.19
N LEU A 314 -11.52 -4.38 -18.89
CA LEU A 314 -10.15 -4.21 -18.41
C LEU A 314 -9.20 -5.32 -18.88
N GLN A 315 -9.67 -6.56 -19.04
CA GLN A 315 -8.85 -7.69 -19.52
C GLN A 315 -8.20 -7.41 -20.89
N ASN A 316 -8.91 -6.69 -21.77
CA ASN A 316 -8.46 -6.43 -23.13
C ASN A 316 -7.71 -5.10 -23.28
N TYR A 317 -7.49 -4.39 -22.17
CA TYR A 317 -6.90 -3.06 -22.22
C TYR A 317 -5.40 -3.12 -22.58
N VAL A 318 -4.97 -2.22 -23.48
CA VAL A 318 -3.58 -2.22 -23.95
C VAL A 318 -2.65 -1.44 -23.00
N GLY A 319 -3.17 -0.44 -22.27
CA GLY A 319 -2.38 0.42 -21.37
C GLY A 319 -1.74 1.57 -22.13
N ALA A 320 -2.09 2.83 -21.86
CA ALA A 320 -1.40 3.98 -22.46
C ALA A 320 -0.17 4.40 -21.63
N ASP A 321 -0.28 4.38 -20.31
CA ASP A 321 0.79 4.69 -19.36
C ASP A 321 0.71 3.84 -18.08
N VAL A 322 1.69 4.03 -17.18
CA VAL A 322 1.74 3.31 -15.90
C VAL A 322 0.51 3.54 -15.03
N THR A 323 -0.10 4.72 -15.06
CA THR A 323 -1.26 5.05 -14.23
C THR A 323 -2.46 4.20 -14.66
N GLU A 324 -2.76 4.17 -15.96
CA GLU A 324 -3.88 3.36 -16.46
C GLU A 324 -3.63 1.86 -16.33
N ILE A 325 -2.39 1.40 -16.53
CA ILE A 325 -2.02 0.01 -16.28
C ILE A 325 -2.26 -0.34 -14.80
N SER A 326 -1.95 0.57 -13.88
CA SER A 326 -2.15 0.37 -12.45
C SER A 326 -3.63 0.38 -12.06
N TYR A 327 -4.47 1.24 -12.64
CA TYR A 327 -5.92 1.14 -12.50
C TYR A 327 -6.45 -0.20 -13.02
N ALA A 328 -5.98 -0.67 -14.18
CA ALA A 328 -6.39 -1.96 -14.72
C ALA A 328 -6.00 -3.12 -13.78
N ILE A 329 -4.77 -3.13 -13.26
CA ILE A 329 -4.32 -4.14 -12.28
C ILE A 329 -5.20 -4.12 -11.05
N ARG A 330 -5.41 -2.94 -10.44
CA ARG A 330 -6.21 -2.80 -9.22
C ARG A 330 -7.64 -3.28 -9.44
N GLY A 331 -8.28 -2.85 -10.52
CA GLY A 331 -9.66 -3.24 -10.86
C GLY A 331 -9.80 -4.73 -11.16
N LEU A 332 -8.84 -5.34 -11.85
CA LEU A 332 -8.84 -6.79 -12.12
C LEU A 332 -8.64 -7.62 -10.84
N ILE A 333 -7.83 -7.15 -9.90
CA ILE A 333 -7.65 -7.80 -8.60
C ILE A 333 -8.95 -7.75 -7.79
N ASP A 334 -9.60 -6.58 -7.69
CA ASP A 334 -10.88 -6.51 -6.97
C ASP A 334 -12.00 -7.27 -7.69
N ALA A 335 -12.03 -7.28 -9.03
CA ALA A 335 -12.93 -8.14 -9.78
C ALA A 335 -12.72 -9.62 -9.47
N TYR A 336 -11.48 -10.10 -9.38
CA TYR A 336 -11.18 -11.46 -8.92
C TYR A 336 -11.70 -11.70 -7.51
N ARG A 337 -11.53 -10.74 -6.59
CA ARG A 337 -11.94 -10.90 -5.19
C ARG A 337 -13.46 -10.96 -5.01
N ILE A 338 -14.20 -10.13 -5.78
CA ILE A 338 -15.68 -10.14 -5.81
C ILE A 338 -16.21 -11.41 -6.48
N THR A 339 -15.69 -11.75 -7.67
CA THR A 339 -16.31 -12.75 -8.55
C THR A 339 -15.73 -14.16 -8.43
N LYS A 340 -14.55 -14.29 -7.80
CA LYS A 340 -13.69 -15.49 -7.76
C LYS A 340 -13.24 -16.03 -9.12
N GLN A 341 -13.44 -15.27 -10.21
CA GLN A 341 -13.04 -15.71 -11.54
C GLN A 341 -11.54 -15.49 -11.76
N VAL A 342 -10.78 -16.58 -11.76
CA VAL A 342 -9.30 -16.59 -11.90
C VAL A 342 -8.81 -15.90 -13.19
N LYS A 343 -9.65 -15.80 -14.23
CA LYS A 343 -9.32 -15.09 -15.49
C LYS A 343 -8.91 -13.63 -15.25
N TYR A 344 -9.49 -12.95 -14.25
CA TYR A 344 -9.15 -11.58 -13.92
C TYR A 344 -7.77 -11.49 -13.24
N LEU A 345 -7.44 -12.44 -12.37
CA LEU A 345 -6.11 -12.51 -11.75
C LEU A 345 -5.02 -12.77 -12.80
N LYS A 346 -5.27 -13.70 -13.74
CA LYS A 346 -4.39 -13.94 -14.90
C LYS A 346 -4.16 -12.67 -15.73
N SER A 347 -5.23 -11.92 -15.99
CA SER A 347 -5.15 -10.65 -16.71
C SER A 347 -4.36 -9.59 -15.94
N ALA A 348 -4.49 -9.54 -14.61
CA ALA A 348 -3.66 -8.67 -13.78
C ALA A 348 -2.16 -9.03 -13.89
N GLY A 349 -1.84 -10.33 -13.99
CA GLY A 349 -0.48 -10.81 -14.28
C GLY A 349 0.05 -10.34 -15.65
N ILE A 350 -0.80 -10.33 -16.68
CA ILE A 350 -0.43 -9.78 -18.01
C ILE A 350 -0.16 -8.27 -17.93
N MET A 351 -0.99 -7.52 -17.20
CA MET A 351 -0.77 -6.09 -17.01
C MET A 351 0.47 -5.79 -16.17
N TRP A 352 0.78 -6.65 -15.20
CA TRP A 352 2.03 -6.57 -14.42
C TRP A 352 3.26 -6.64 -15.33
N GLU A 353 3.31 -7.53 -16.31
CA GLU A 353 4.46 -7.60 -17.23
C GLU A 353 4.65 -6.30 -18.02
N LYS A 354 3.57 -5.60 -18.37
CA LYS A 354 3.65 -4.27 -19.01
C LYS A 354 4.17 -3.22 -18.05
N LEU A 355 3.67 -3.20 -16.81
CA LEU A 355 4.12 -2.28 -15.76
C LEU A 355 5.60 -2.48 -15.45
N LEU A 356 6.04 -3.72 -15.30
CA LEU A 356 7.43 -4.08 -15.06
C LEU A 356 8.32 -3.67 -16.23
N ALA A 357 7.86 -3.89 -17.47
CA ALA A 357 8.60 -3.47 -18.66
C ALA A 357 8.72 -1.94 -18.78
N ASP A 358 7.78 -1.18 -18.21
CA ASP A 358 7.84 0.28 -18.17
C ASP A 358 8.73 0.84 -17.05
N PHE A 359 8.99 0.04 -16.00
CA PHE A 359 9.82 0.45 -14.88
C PHE A 359 11.32 0.51 -15.26
N ASP A 360 11.96 1.65 -15.03
CA ASP A 360 13.40 1.84 -15.19
C ASP A 360 14.13 1.50 -13.88
N ASN A 361 14.70 0.30 -13.80
CA ASN A 361 15.46 -0.15 -12.62
C ASN A 361 16.71 0.67 -12.31
N LYS A 362 17.23 1.45 -13.27
CA LYS A 362 18.42 2.28 -13.07
C LYS A 362 18.05 3.57 -12.32
N ASN A 363 16.93 4.16 -12.70
CA ASN A 363 16.52 5.47 -12.20
C ASN A 363 15.31 5.40 -11.25
N ASN A 364 14.74 4.21 -11.04
CA ASN A 364 13.60 3.93 -10.18
C ASN A 364 12.34 4.77 -10.51
N PHE A 365 12.00 4.94 -11.80
CA PHE A 365 10.75 5.58 -12.22
C PHE A 365 10.17 4.87 -13.45
N PHE A 366 8.93 5.19 -13.82
CA PHE A 366 8.24 4.58 -14.96
C PHE A 366 8.44 5.40 -16.24
N LYS A 367 8.97 4.80 -17.30
CA LYS A 367 9.39 5.52 -18.53
C LYS A 367 8.23 6.21 -19.23
N SER A 368 7.01 5.69 -19.09
CA SER A 368 5.80 6.28 -19.67
C SER A 368 5.42 7.64 -19.08
N LYS A 369 6.00 8.04 -17.93
CA LYS A 369 5.57 9.24 -17.21
C LYS A 369 6.75 9.96 -16.54
N ALA A 370 6.80 11.28 -16.72
CA ALA A 370 7.80 12.14 -16.08
C ALA A 370 7.22 12.95 -14.91
N THR A 371 5.90 13.13 -14.89
CA THR A 371 5.17 13.95 -13.92
C THR A 371 4.10 13.09 -13.28
N TYR A 372 4.10 12.97 -11.96
CA TYR A 372 3.16 12.18 -11.19
C TYR A 372 2.40 13.09 -10.24
N SER A 373 1.08 13.12 -10.39
CA SER A 373 0.22 13.62 -9.32
C SER A 373 0.31 12.70 -8.10
N VAL A 374 -0.04 13.21 -6.92
CA VAL A 374 -0.12 12.38 -5.71
C VAL A 374 -1.15 11.24 -5.88
N ASP A 375 -2.20 11.44 -6.68
CA ASP A 375 -3.20 10.41 -7.04
C ASP A 375 -2.60 9.32 -7.95
N ASP A 376 -1.76 9.67 -8.93
CA ASP A 376 -1.05 8.68 -9.76
C ASP A 376 -0.23 7.72 -8.87
N ILE A 377 0.48 8.27 -7.88
CA ILE A 377 1.32 7.50 -6.96
C ILE A 377 0.45 6.59 -6.08
N ALA A 378 -0.73 7.07 -5.64
CA ALA A 378 -1.70 6.27 -4.90
C ALA A 378 -2.05 5.00 -5.68
N VAL A 379 -2.44 5.15 -6.95
CA VAL A 379 -2.91 4.04 -7.79
C VAL A 379 -1.78 3.06 -8.12
N ILE A 380 -0.56 3.56 -8.38
CA ILE A 380 0.61 2.70 -8.65
C ILE A 380 0.93 1.84 -7.42
N LEU A 381 1.05 2.46 -6.23
CA LEU A 381 1.34 1.72 -5.00
C LEU A 381 0.19 0.75 -4.64
N SER A 382 -1.04 1.14 -4.96
CA SER A 382 -2.21 0.29 -4.82
C SER A 382 -2.15 -0.99 -5.66
N ALA A 383 -1.80 -0.85 -6.95
CA ALA A 383 -1.64 -1.97 -7.87
C ALA A 383 -0.53 -2.93 -7.41
N LEU A 384 0.61 -2.39 -6.99
CA LEU A 384 1.74 -3.17 -6.48
C LEU A 384 1.39 -3.88 -5.16
N ASN A 385 0.66 -3.21 -4.25
CA ASN A 385 0.17 -3.83 -3.01
C ASN A 385 -0.83 -4.95 -3.30
N GLY A 386 -1.74 -4.75 -4.26
CA GLY A 386 -2.70 -5.78 -4.67
C GLY A 386 -2.01 -7.02 -5.25
N LEU A 387 -1.03 -6.83 -6.13
CA LEU A 387 -0.23 -7.93 -6.69
C LEU A 387 0.58 -8.67 -5.62
N LYS A 388 1.08 -7.94 -4.61
CA LYS A 388 1.73 -8.54 -3.44
C LYS A 388 0.79 -9.48 -2.68
N LEU A 389 -0.40 -8.98 -2.36
CA LEU A 389 -1.36 -9.71 -1.52
C LEU A 389 -2.05 -10.86 -2.24
N PHE A 390 -2.39 -10.68 -3.53
CA PHE A 390 -3.29 -11.59 -4.25
C PHE A 390 -2.70 -12.17 -5.54
N GLY A 391 -1.64 -11.58 -6.08
CA GLY A 391 -1.06 -11.94 -7.38
C GLY A 391 -0.12 -13.15 -7.39
N GLN A 392 0.15 -13.78 -6.24
CA GLN A 392 1.25 -14.74 -6.06
C GLN A 392 1.27 -15.93 -7.02
N LYS A 393 0.12 -16.34 -7.54
CA LYS A 393 0.01 -17.43 -8.53
C LYS A 393 0.35 -16.99 -9.96
N GLU A 394 0.29 -15.70 -10.23
CA GLU A 394 0.41 -15.12 -11.58
C GLU A 394 1.70 -14.31 -11.76
N VAL A 395 2.28 -13.78 -10.67
CA VAL A 395 3.47 -12.92 -10.73
C VAL A 395 4.59 -13.39 -9.81
N VAL A 396 5.82 -13.03 -10.16
CA VAL A 396 7.00 -13.25 -9.30
C VAL A 396 7.03 -12.18 -8.21
N GLN A 397 6.80 -12.60 -6.97
CA GLN A 397 6.71 -11.70 -5.81
C GLN A 397 7.98 -10.87 -5.57
N TYR A 398 9.15 -11.43 -5.86
CA TYR A 398 10.41 -10.68 -5.75
C TYR A 398 10.40 -9.39 -6.59
N PHE A 399 9.95 -9.46 -7.85
CA PHE A 399 9.93 -8.28 -8.72
C PHE A 399 8.84 -7.29 -8.31
N VAL A 400 7.69 -7.77 -7.84
CA VAL A 400 6.63 -6.90 -7.29
C VAL A 400 7.14 -6.14 -6.08
N LEU A 401 7.73 -6.84 -5.10
CA LEU A 401 8.25 -6.24 -3.88
C LEU A 401 9.40 -5.26 -4.17
N ASN A 402 10.35 -5.63 -5.03
CA ASN A 402 11.44 -4.74 -5.42
C ASN A 402 10.93 -3.48 -6.15
N THR A 403 9.96 -3.64 -7.05
CA THR A 403 9.33 -2.50 -7.76
C THR A 403 8.55 -1.62 -6.78
N PHE A 404 7.82 -2.21 -5.84
CA PHE A 404 7.13 -1.51 -4.76
C PHE A 404 8.08 -0.64 -3.94
N ILE A 405 9.15 -1.24 -3.42
CA ILE A 405 10.14 -0.55 -2.58
C ILE A 405 10.78 0.60 -3.36
N ARG A 406 11.25 0.33 -4.58
CA ARG A 406 11.94 1.34 -5.41
C ARG A 406 11.00 2.46 -5.84
N THR A 407 9.75 2.14 -6.14
CA THR A 407 8.72 3.14 -6.45
C THR A 407 8.46 4.02 -5.24
N PHE A 408 8.29 3.45 -4.05
CA PHE A 408 8.10 4.22 -2.83
C PHE A 408 9.32 5.09 -2.51
N GLU A 409 10.53 4.53 -2.56
CA GLU A 409 11.76 5.25 -2.31
C GLU A 409 11.93 6.42 -3.29
N SER A 410 11.74 6.20 -4.58
CA SER A 410 11.89 7.22 -5.61
C SER A 410 10.79 8.27 -5.59
N LEU A 411 9.52 7.84 -5.66
CA LEU A 411 8.37 8.73 -5.85
C LEU A 411 7.85 9.34 -4.55
N VAL A 412 8.13 8.76 -3.37
CA VAL A 412 7.67 9.31 -2.08
C VAL A 412 8.82 9.99 -1.33
N ASN A 413 9.95 9.30 -1.15
CA ASN A 413 11.04 9.78 -0.28
C ASN A 413 12.05 10.69 -0.99
N LEU A 414 12.39 10.41 -2.25
CA LEU A 414 13.42 11.14 -2.98
C LEU A 414 12.87 12.28 -3.84
N SER A 415 11.62 12.15 -4.30
CA SER A 415 10.97 13.12 -5.18
C SER A 415 10.65 14.46 -4.51
N GLY A 416 10.58 14.47 -3.17
CA GLY A 416 10.03 15.58 -2.40
C GLY A 416 8.50 15.57 -2.31
N LEU A 417 7.85 14.45 -2.66
CA LEU A 417 6.41 14.27 -2.47
C LEU A 417 6.05 14.42 -0.99
N GLN A 418 6.60 13.60 -0.10
CA GLN A 418 6.47 13.88 1.34
C GLN A 418 7.32 15.13 1.64
N ILE A 419 6.67 16.25 1.94
CA ILE A 419 7.35 17.55 2.05
C ILE A 419 8.24 17.59 3.30
N SER A 420 7.71 17.10 4.42
CA SER A 420 8.38 17.10 5.71
C SER A 420 7.81 15.97 6.60
N ALA A 421 8.46 15.67 7.73
CA ALA A 421 7.94 14.73 8.72
C ALA A 421 8.29 15.20 10.14
N PRO A 422 7.43 14.95 11.16
CA PRO A 422 7.75 15.22 12.55
C PRO A 422 9.02 14.51 13.01
N ALA A 423 9.72 15.09 14.00
CA ALA A 423 10.86 14.41 14.61
C ALA A 423 10.38 13.12 15.31
N VAL A 424 11.15 12.03 15.22
CA VAL A 424 10.79 10.74 15.87
C VAL A 424 10.62 10.91 17.38
N ALA A 425 11.33 11.87 17.99
CA ALA A 425 11.18 12.26 19.39
C ALA A 425 9.79 12.82 19.77
N MET A 426 8.94 13.16 18.79
CA MET A 426 7.55 13.60 19.02
C MET A 426 6.56 12.43 19.10
N ILE A 427 6.98 11.23 18.71
CA ILE A 427 6.16 10.01 18.80
C ILE A 427 6.29 9.47 20.22
N ASP A 428 5.24 8.88 20.80
CA ASP A 428 5.35 8.31 22.14
C ASP A 428 6.34 7.15 22.17
N GLU A 429 7.14 7.05 23.23
CA GLU A 429 8.23 6.07 23.33
C GLU A 429 7.76 4.62 23.14
N TRP A 430 6.56 4.30 23.61
CA TRP A 430 5.97 2.96 23.48
C TRP A 430 5.53 2.61 22.04
N GLU A 431 5.26 3.62 21.20
CA GLU A 431 4.86 3.44 19.80
C GLU A 431 6.09 3.47 18.86
N ARG A 432 7.22 4.01 19.32
CA ARG A 432 8.45 4.15 18.51
C ARG A 432 9.05 2.78 18.18
N LYS A 433 9.30 2.56 16.88
CA LYS A 433 10.13 1.46 16.38
C LYS A 433 11.63 1.76 16.62
N PRO A 434 12.51 0.74 16.72
CA PRO A 434 13.91 0.91 17.11
C PRO A 434 14.80 1.69 16.12
N ASN A 435 14.28 2.06 14.95
CA ASN A 435 15.02 2.81 13.93
C ASN A 435 14.17 3.96 13.39
N ASP A 436 14.74 5.16 13.31
CA ASP A 436 14.07 6.34 12.79
C ASP A 436 13.54 6.15 11.37
N LEU A 437 14.21 5.32 10.55
CA LEU A 437 13.77 4.98 9.20
C LEU A 437 12.44 4.24 9.12
N PHE A 438 11.90 3.73 10.22
CA PHE A 438 10.53 3.22 10.24
C PHE A 438 9.49 4.36 10.17
N HIS A 439 9.84 5.57 10.59
CA HIS A 439 8.90 6.67 10.76
C HIS A 439 9.04 7.74 9.67
N ARG A 440 10.25 7.89 9.13
CA ARG A 440 10.58 8.93 8.15
C ARG A 440 11.86 8.62 7.38
N ALA A 441 11.97 9.14 6.17
CA ALA A 441 13.23 9.12 5.43
C ALA A 441 14.27 10.07 6.06
N ASN A 442 15.56 9.69 5.97
CA ASN A 442 16.67 10.41 6.61
C ASN A 442 16.85 11.85 6.12
N ASN A 443 16.51 12.13 4.86
CA ASN A 443 16.66 13.43 4.21
C ASN A 443 15.45 14.35 4.40
N LEU A 444 14.36 13.88 5.00
CA LEU A 444 13.21 14.73 5.28
C LEU A 444 13.58 15.77 6.34
N VAL A 445 13.09 16.98 6.15
CA VAL A 445 13.18 18.07 7.13
C VAL A 445 11.99 18.01 8.08
N THR A 446 12.10 18.65 9.24
CA THR A 446 10.96 18.85 10.14
C THR A 446 10.02 19.93 9.59
N PRO A 447 8.70 19.92 9.91
CA PRO A 447 7.73 20.86 9.33
C PRO A 447 8.14 22.33 9.43
N ARG A 448 8.60 22.75 10.61
CA ARG A 448 9.06 24.13 10.86
C ARG A 448 10.36 24.53 10.12
N LYS A 449 10.99 23.60 9.39
CA LYS A 449 12.20 23.82 8.56
C LYS A 449 11.96 23.47 7.09
N ALA A 450 10.70 23.25 6.68
CA ALA A 450 10.37 22.71 5.37
C ALA A 450 10.27 23.74 4.23
N GLY A 451 10.52 25.01 4.53
CA GLY A 451 10.29 26.15 3.63
C GLY A 451 9.19 27.06 4.18
N GLY A 452 8.83 28.11 3.45
CA GLY A 452 7.89 29.13 3.92
C GLY A 452 8.43 29.98 5.07
N GLU A 453 7.66 30.96 5.52
CA GLU A 453 8.05 31.85 6.63
C GLU A 453 8.09 31.09 7.97
N PHE A 454 7.13 30.19 8.19
CA PHE A 454 6.95 29.46 9.46
C PHE A 454 7.05 27.93 9.34
N GLY A 455 7.39 27.42 8.16
CA GLY A 455 7.39 26.00 7.85
C GLY A 455 6.26 25.58 6.91
N ILE A 456 6.28 24.29 6.56
CA ILE A 456 5.25 23.63 5.75
C ILE A 456 4.87 22.34 6.47
N ALA A 457 3.57 22.04 6.52
CA ALA A 457 3.03 20.87 7.18
C ALA A 457 3.64 19.53 6.68
N PRO A 458 3.62 18.46 7.49
CA PRO A 458 4.13 17.13 7.13
C PRO A 458 3.20 16.38 6.17
N VAL A 459 2.92 16.98 5.03
CA VAL A 459 1.97 16.50 4.04
C VAL A 459 2.61 16.25 2.67
N PHE A 460 1.85 15.65 1.77
CA PHE A 460 2.26 15.44 0.38
C PHE A 460 2.18 16.75 -0.43
N ALA A 461 3.15 16.96 -1.31
CA ALA A 461 3.01 17.87 -2.44
C ALA A 461 1.97 17.33 -3.42
N ALA A 462 1.27 18.21 -4.14
CA ALA A 462 0.25 17.80 -5.10
C ALA A 462 0.81 16.98 -6.28
N GLU A 463 2.08 17.23 -6.65
CA GLU A 463 2.71 16.63 -7.82
C GLU A 463 4.24 16.61 -7.68
N VAL A 464 4.87 15.62 -8.31
CA VAL A 464 6.33 15.55 -8.51
C VAL A 464 6.68 15.33 -9.98
N THR A 465 7.74 15.98 -10.45
CA THR A 465 8.23 15.86 -11.83
C THR A 465 9.72 15.53 -11.84
N PHE A 466 10.09 14.54 -12.65
CA PHE A 466 11.48 14.23 -12.96
C PHE A 466 11.89 14.90 -14.27
N LYS A 467 12.85 15.82 -14.20
CA LYS A 467 13.39 16.53 -15.38
C LYS A 467 14.87 16.79 -15.19
N GLU A 468 15.67 16.60 -16.25
CA GLU A 468 17.11 16.89 -16.24
C GLU A 468 17.88 16.15 -15.11
N GLY A 469 17.46 14.92 -14.78
CA GLY A 469 18.13 14.11 -13.75
C GLY A 469 17.82 14.52 -12.30
N ARG A 470 16.85 15.40 -12.08
CA ARG A 470 16.42 15.87 -10.75
C ARG A 470 14.90 15.80 -10.59
N TRP A 471 14.49 15.58 -9.35
CA TRP A 471 13.10 15.72 -8.94
C TRP A 471 12.77 17.17 -8.56
N ALA A 472 11.55 17.58 -8.88
CA ALA A 472 10.92 18.79 -8.38
C ALA A 472 9.52 18.45 -7.86
N ALA A 473 9.10 19.08 -6.76
CA ALA A 473 7.79 18.87 -6.14
C ALA A 473 7.03 20.19 -6.06
N LYS A 474 5.72 20.15 -6.31
CA LYS A 474 4.80 21.30 -6.18
C LYS A 474 4.36 21.46 -4.73
N LYS A 475 5.26 21.98 -3.88
CA LYS A 475 5.09 22.05 -2.41
C LYS A 475 4.17 23.17 -1.92
N ASP A 476 3.87 24.13 -2.78
CA ASP A 476 2.96 25.24 -2.53
C ASP A 476 1.49 24.86 -2.72
N ARG A 477 1.21 23.59 -3.05
CA ARG A 477 -0.15 23.07 -3.21
C ARG A 477 -0.27 21.68 -2.59
N PHE A 478 -1.26 21.54 -1.73
CA PHE A 478 -1.79 20.27 -1.24
C PHE A 478 -3.07 19.95 -2.01
N ASP A 479 -3.13 18.77 -2.64
CA ASP A 479 -4.33 18.27 -3.33
C ASP A 479 -5.07 17.28 -2.42
N THR A 480 -6.22 17.67 -1.89
CA THR A 480 -6.94 16.89 -0.87
C THR A 480 -7.33 15.51 -1.36
N ALA A 481 -7.89 15.42 -2.57
CA ALA A 481 -8.36 14.17 -3.14
C ALA A 481 -7.22 13.15 -3.29
N GLY A 482 -6.17 13.53 -4.03
CA GLY A 482 -5.06 12.61 -4.27
C GLY A 482 -4.22 12.33 -3.02
N ALA A 483 -4.03 13.31 -2.12
CA ALA A 483 -3.30 13.09 -0.87
C ALA A 483 -4.02 12.12 0.06
N MET A 484 -5.34 12.25 0.23
CA MET A 484 -6.13 11.31 1.03
C MET A 484 -6.25 9.96 0.34
N HIS A 485 -6.33 9.90 -1.00
CA HIS A 485 -6.26 8.64 -1.71
C HIS A 485 -4.94 7.91 -1.44
N LEU A 486 -3.79 8.57 -1.61
CA LEU A 486 -2.48 7.98 -1.31
C LEU A 486 -2.37 7.55 0.15
N ALA A 487 -2.82 8.40 1.07
CA ALA A 487 -2.80 8.09 2.50
C ALA A 487 -3.67 6.86 2.82
N ASN A 488 -4.82 6.68 2.17
CA ASN A 488 -5.62 5.46 2.27
C ASN A 488 -4.84 4.23 1.79
N GLN A 489 -4.23 4.30 0.61
CA GLN A 489 -3.44 3.17 0.08
C GLN A 489 -2.29 2.78 1.03
N MET A 490 -1.66 3.75 1.67
CA MET A 490 -0.56 3.52 2.60
C MET A 490 -0.98 2.88 3.92
N VAL A 491 -2.16 3.18 4.48
CA VAL A 491 -2.63 2.46 5.69
C VAL A 491 -2.97 1.00 5.36
N TRP A 492 -3.46 0.75 4.14
CA TRP A 492 -3.78 -0.60 3.65
C TRP A 492 -2.56 -1.46 3.30
N PHE A 493 -1.35 -0.94 3.50
CA PHE A 493 -0.14 -1.75 3.53
C PHE A 493 -0.15 -2.73 4.71
N HIS A 494 -0.78 -2.33 5.82
CA HIS A 494 -1.01 -3.10 7.04
C HIS A 494 -2.36 -3.82 6.99
N TYR A 495 -2.52 -4.65 5.95
CA TYR A 495 -3.78 -5.33 5.61
C TYR A 495 -4.40 -6.14 6.77
N SER A 496 -3.56 -6.71 7.64
CA SER A 496 -4.00 -7.49 8.80
C SER A 496 -4.78 -6.64 9.81
N GLU A 497 -4.45 -5.35 9.92
CA GLU A 497 -5.09 -4.42 10.84
C GLU A 497 -6.27 -3.72 10.18
N VAL A 498 -6.09 -3.27 8.93
CA VAL A 498 -7.11 -2.51 8.18
C VAL A 498 -7.18 -2.98 6.73
N GLU A 499 -8.36 -3.44 6.31
CA GLU A 499 -8.59 -4.07 5.01
C GLU A 499 -9.02 -3.07 3.92
N GLY A 500 -8.08 -2.67 3.06
CA GLY A 500 -8.33 -1.80 1.89
C GLY A 500 -8.79 -2.46 0.61
N PHE A 501 -8.82 -3.79 0.63
CA PHE A 501 -9.39 -4.60 -0.43
C PHE A 501 -10.55 -5.31 0.23
N VAL A 502 -11.77 -4.80 0.17
CA VAL A 502 -12.90 -5.41 0.91
C VAL A 502 -13.37 -6.69 0.24
N CYS A 503 -13.61 -7.74 1.02
CA CYS A 503 -14.23 -8.97 0.54
C CYS A 503 -15.68 -9.07 1.04
N PRO A 504 -16.69 -9.01 0.16
CA PRO A 504 -18.09 -9.14 0.58
C PRO A 504 -18.42 -10.49 1.24
N GLU A 505 -17.56 -11.50 1.10
CA GLU A 505 -17.79 -12.86 1.63
C GLU A 505 -17.07 -13.17 2.94
N GLY A 506 -16.22 -12.28 3.45
CA GLY A 506 -15.39 -12.53 4.65
C GLY A 506 -14.21 -13.51 4.47
N ASP A 507 -14.23 -14.37 3.45
CA ASP A 507 -13.25 -15.46 3.25
C ASP A 507 -12.13 -15.16 2.22
N CYS A 508 -11.85 -13.90 1.89
CA CYS A 508 -10.68 -13.55 1.06
C CYS A 508 -9.42 -13.50 1.91
N VAL A 509 -8.88 -14.66 2.31
CA VAL A 509 -7.60 -14.69 3.03
C VAL A 509 -6.50 -14.19 2.08
N ALA A 510 -5.81 -13.10 2.46
CA ALA A 510 -4.55 -12.73 1.82
C ALA A 510 -3.55 -13.86 2.04
N ALA A 511 -2.66 -14.10 1.08
CA ALA A 511 -1.63 -15.10 1.30
C ALA A 511 -0.69 -14.63 2.42
N SER A 512 -0.55 -15.48 3.45
CA SER A 512 0.13 -15.24 4.72
C SER A 512 1.42 -14.41 4.61
N ASP A 513 1.56 -13.46 5.52
CA ASP A 513 2.56 -12.40 5.59
C ASP A 513 4.01 -12.88 5.32
N ILE A 514 4.60 -12.45 4.21
CA ILE A 514 6.03 -12.62 3.93
C ILE A 514 6.77 -11.44 4.60
N GLU A 515 7.40 -11.69 5.74
CA GLU A 515 8.29 -10.73 6.39
C GLU A 515 9.61 -10.57 5.62
N ALA A 516 10.03 -9.32 5.47
CA ALA A 516 11.17 -8.93 4.64
C ALA A 516 12.50 -8.87 5.41
N GLY A 517 12.95 -10.03 5.86
CA GLY A 517 14.35 -10.25 6.24
C GLY A 517 15.18 -10.66 5.02
N ASP A 518 16.30 -9.97 4.79
CA ASP A 518 17.44 -10.38 3.96
C ASP A 518 17.39 -10.14 2.44
N LEU A 519 17.86 -8.95 2.01
CA LEU A 519 18.24 -8.68 0.61
C LEU A 519 19.59 -7.92 0.54
N VAL A 520 20.63 -8.59 0.02
CA VAL A 520 21.93 -7.98 -0.37
C VAL A 520 22.17 -8.24 -1.88
N PRO A 521 22.62 -7.25 -2.67
CA PRO A 521 22.86 -7.38 -4.12
C PRO A 521 24.38 -7.49 -4.44
N PRO A 522 24.84 -8.20 -5.51
CA PRO A 522 25.30 -7.55 -6.77
C PRO A 522 25.21 -8.44 -8.04
N GLY A 523 25.35 -8.00 -9.30
CA GLY A 523 25.83 -6.77 -9.92
C GLY A 523 25.74 -6.85 -11.47
N SER A 524 26.14 -5.75 -12.11
CA SER A 524 25.90 -5.25 -13.48
C SER A 524 26.35 -6.07 -14.71
N SER A 525 25.53 -6.09 -15.79
CA SER A 525 25.80 -5.50 -17.14
C SER A 525 24.87 -6.04 -18.27
N THR A 526 24.73 -5.22 -19.31
CA THR A 526 23.62 -4.98 -20.29
C THR A 526 23.33 -6.03 -21.39
N PRO A 527 22.13 -5.99 -22.05
CA PRO A 527 21.57 -7.04 -22.92
C PRO A 527 21.63 -6.77 -24.44
N GLY A 528 21.56 -7.85 -25.23
CA GLY A 528 21.41 -7.84 -26.70
C GLY A 528 20.31 -8.81 -27.17
N GLN A 529 19.51 -8.34 -28.14
CA GLN A 529 18.26 -8.85 -28.74
C GLN A 529 18.33 -10.19 -29.52
N GLY A 530 17.15 -10.81 -29.72
CA GLY A 530 16.80 -11.72 -30.83
C GLY A 530 15.94 -12.92 -30.37
N GLY A 531 14.62 -12.94 -30.58
CA GLY A 531 13.94 -13.28 -31.85
C GLY A 531 13.65 -14.80 -31.96
N GLY A 532 12.37 -15.21 -31.88
CA GLY A 532 11.94 -16.62 -31.77
C GLY A 532 11.67 -17.41 -33.06
N GLN A 533 11.33 -18.71 -32.91
CA GLN A 533 10.47 -19.52 -33.80
C GLN A 533 9.94 -20.79 -33.10
N THR A 534 8.71 -21.17 -33.45
CA THR A 534 7.88 -22.26 -32.93
C THR A 534 8.08 -23.56 -33.74
N GLY A 535 8.90 -24.48 -33.24
CA GLY A 535 8.94 -25.88 -33.69
C GLY A 535 8.01 -26.78 -32.85
N PRO A 536 7.78 -28.05 -33.26
CA PRO A 536 7.05 -29.02 -32.45
C PRO A 536 7.69 -29.14 -31.05
N VAL A 537 6.85 -29.26 -30.02
CA VAL A 537 7.30 -29.33 -28.62
C VAL A 537 8.19 -30.56 -28.45
N LEU A 538 9.45 -30.33 -28.04
CA LEU A 538 10.41 -31.40 -27.83
C LEU A 538 10.02 -32.29 -26.63
N GLY A 539 10.18 -33.61 -26.78
CA GLY A 539 10.15 -34.53 -25.64
C GLY A 539 11.34 -34.31 -24.71
N PHE A 540 11.28 -34.75 -23.45
CA PHE A 540 12.33 -34.39 -22.48
C PHE A 540 13.71 -34.90 -22.88
N ASN A 541 13.81 -36.10 -23.48
CA ASN A 541 15.09 -36.63 -23.96
C ASN A 541 15.71 -35.75 -25.07
N GLU A 542 14.90 -35.22 -25.99
CA GLU A 542 15.35 -34.32 -27.04
C GLU A 542 15.71 -32.96 -26.47
N LEU A 543 14.88 -32.42 -25.58
CA LEU A 543 15.14 -31.17 -24.85
C LEU A 543 16.45 -31.27 -24.06
N HIS A 544 16.68 -32.38 -23.36
CA HIS A 544 17.92 -32.64 -22.65
C HIS A 544 19.12 -32.61 -23.61
N ASN A 545 19.06 -33.41 -24.68
CA ASN A 545 20.20 -33.62 -25.58
C ASN A 545 20.51 -32.38 -26.45
N GLN A 546 19.50 -31.63 -26.86
CA GLN A 546 19.65 -30.48 -27.76
C GLN A 546 19.85 -29.16 -27.01
N ILE A 547 19.22 -29.00 -25.84
CA ILE A 547 19.11 -27.71 -25.15
C ILE A 547 19.85 -27.73 -23.80
N LEU A 548 19.53 -28.69 -22.92
CA LEU A 548 20.04 -28.69 -21.54
C LEU A 548 21.47 -29.25 -21.38
N THR A 549 22.04 -29.88 -22.42
CA THR A 549 23.44 -30.33 -22.44
C THR A 549 24.43 -29.21 -22.11
N ARG A 550 24.07 -27.96 -22.39
CA ARG A 550 24.89 -26.78 -22.07
C ARG A 550 24.98 -26.48 -20.57
N CYS A 551 24.09 -27.04 -19.75
CA CYS A 551 24.12 -26.92 -18.31
C CYS A 551 25.03 -27.96 -17.65
N ILE A 552 25.31 -29.09 -18.34
CA ILE A 552 26.05 -30.25 -17.80
C ILE A 552 27.47 -29.87 -17.36
N GLY A 553 28.13 -28.94 -18.07
CA GLY A 553 29.50 -28.51 -17.74
C GLY A 553 29.68 -28.01 -16.31
N CYS A 554 28.62 -27.47 -15.69
CA CYS A 554 28.59 -27.14 -14.27
C CYS A 554 27.71 -28.10 -13.45
N HIS A 555 26.72 -28.74 -14.07
CA HIS A 555 25.74 -29.61 -13.42
C HIS A 555 25.97 -31.09 -13.75
N ALA A 556 27.15 -31.63 -13.41
CA ALA A 556 27.47 -33.04 -13.61
C ALA A 556 28.19 -33.67 -12.41
N GLY A 557 27.80 -34.90 -12.09
CA GLY A 557 28.49 -35.74 -11.10
C GLY A 557 28.46 -35.18 -9.67
N SER A 558 29.36 -35.67 -8.82
CA SER A 558 29.41 -35.31 -7.39
C SER A 558 29.80 -33.85 -7.11
N GLY A 559 30.38 -33.16 -8.09
CA GLY A 559 30.72 -31.74 -8.03
C GLY A 559 29.57 -30.81 -8.45
N ALA A 560 28.41 -31.35 -8.86
CA ALA A 560 27.29 -30.54 -9.28
C ALA A 560 26.79 -29.65 -8.13
N PRO A 561 26.64 -28.32 -8.34
CA PRO A 561 26.16 -27.40 -7.34
C PRO A 561 24.83 -27.87 -6.73
N MET A 562 24.82 -28.00 -5.40
CA MET A 562 23.66 -28.45 -4.62
C MET A 562 23.05 -29.77 -5.10
N GLY A 563 23.88 -30.67 -5.66
CA GLY A 563 23.46 -32.00 -6.12
C GLY A 563 22.57 -32.00 -7.36
N LEU A 564 22.45 -30.89 -8.10
CA LEU A 564 21.72 -30.83 -9.38
C LEU A 564 22.55 -31.50 -10.48
N ASP A 565 22.56 -32.83 -10.50
CA ASP A 565 23.23 -33.63 -11.53
C ASP A 565 22.31 -33.76 -12.76
N MET A 566 22.77 -33.20 -13.87
CA MET A 566 22.09 -33.23 -15.16
C MET A 566 22.88 -34.06 -16.19
N SER A 567 23.80 -34.94 -15.75
CA SER A 567 24.70 -35.67 -16.66
C SER A 567 23.98 -36.62 -17.63
N THR A 568 22.77 -37.06 -17.30
CA THR A 568 21.93 -37.94 -18.11
C THR A 568 20.49 -37.43 -18.11
N PRO A 569 19.68 -37.75 -19.13
CA PRO A 569 18.26 -37.39 -19.13
C PRO A 569 17.56 -37.82 -17.84
N ASP A 570 17.76 -39.05 -17.41
CA ASP A 570 17.11 -39.61 -16.21
C ASP A 570 17.39 -38.77 -14.96
N LYS A 571 18.67 -38.48 -14.71
CA LYS A 571 19.07 -37.66 -13.56
C LYS A 571 18.60 -36.21 -13.69
N ALA A 572 18.66 -35.64 -14.90
CA ALA A 572 18.19 -34.28 -15.13
C ALA A 572 16.70 -34.16 -14.85
N PHE A 573 15.88 -35.11 -15.32
CA PHE A 573 14.44 -35.12 -15.08
C PHE A 573 14.15 -35.24 -13.57
N GLU A 574 14.75 -36.24 -12.92
CA GLU A 574 14.59 -36.50 -11.49
C GLU A 574 15.02 -35.33 -10.62
N ASN A 575 16.02 -34.55 -11.06
CA ASN A 575 16.51 -33.39 -10.33
C ASN A 575 15.79 -32.09 -10.67
N LEU A 576 15.01 -32.01 -11.75
CA LEU A 576 14.30 -30.79 -12.17
C LEU A 576 12.81 -30.84 -11.82
N VAL A 577 12.11 -31.91 -12.21
CA VAL A 577 10.65 -31.93 -12.22
C VAL A 577 10.11 -32.21 -10.81
N GLY A 578 9.31 -31.28 -10.29
CA GLY A 578 8.73 -31.37 -8.94
C GLY A 578 9.76 -31.33 -7.81
N LYS A 579 11.01 -30.92 -8.10
CA LYS A 579 12.05 -30.77 -7.09
C LYS A 579 12.21 -29.31 -6.70
N PRO A 580 12.26 -28.98 -5.40
CA PRO A 580 12.45 -27.62 -4.96
C PRO A 580 13.81 -27.07 -5.40
N ALA A 581 13.84 -25.79 -5.77
CA ALA A 581 15.07 -25.05 -5.99
C ALA A 581 15.81 -24.86 -4.66
N VAL A 582 17.11 -25.19 -4.65
CA VAL A 582 17.94 -25.11 -3.43
C VAL A 582 18.71 -23.78 -3.38
N GLN A 583 19.19 -23.29 -4.53
CA GLN A 583 19.75 -21.94 -4.71
C GLN A 583 18.67 -20.98 -5.24
N GLY A 584 17.48 -20.99 -4.63
CA GLY A 584 16.35 -20.18 -5.08
C GLY A 584 16.31 -18.76 -4.50
N GLY A 585 16.95 -18.49 -3.37
CA GLY A 585 16.63 -17.28 -2.59
C GLY A 585 15.13 -17.27 -2.26
N VAL A 586 14.40 -16.24 -2.72
CA VAL A 586 12.92 -16.13 -2.63
C VAL A 586 12.17 -17.23 -3.42
N PHE A 587 12.87 -17.99 -4.26
CA PHE A 587 12.35 -19.20 -4.93
C PHE A 587 12.67 -20.49 -4.16
N GLY A 588 13.21 -20.38 -2.94
CA GLY A 588 13.35 -21.53 -2.03
C GLY A 588 11.97 -22.15 -1.80
N GLY A 589 11.78 -23.39 -2.25
CA GLY A 589 10.49 -24.07 -2.20
C GLY A 589 9.67 -24.01 -3.50
N VAL A 590 9.99 -23.11 -4.44
CA VAL A 590 9.48 -23.19 -5.82
C VAL A 590 10.17 -24.35 -6.52
N ASN A 591 9.42 -25.16 -7.28
CA ASN A 591 10.04 -26.24 -8.01
C ASN A 591 10.97 -25.70 -9.10
N ARG A 592 12.10 -26.37 -9.31
CA ARG A 592 13.00 -26.15 -10.44
C ARG A 592 12.20 -26.22 -11.76
N VAL A 593 11.29 -27.18 -11.85
CA VAL A 593 10.20 -27.26 -12.84
C VAL A 593 8.90 -27.65 -12.16
N THR A 594 7.84 -26.86 -12.34
CA THR A 594 6.46 -27.22 -12.01
C THR A 594 5.74 -27.67 -13.29
N PRO A 595 5.35 -28.95 -13.41
CA PRO A 595 4.55 -29.44 -14.53
C PRO A 595 3.33 -28.57 -14.83
N GLY A 596 3.13 -28.22 -16.09
CA GLY A 596 1.98 -27.47 -16.59
C GLY A 596 2.05 -25.95 -16.35
N ASN A 597 3.16 -25.43 -15.82
CA ASN A 597 3.30 -24.00 -15.58
C ASN A 597 4.75 -23.50 -15.79
N SER A 598 5.00 -22.93 -16.97
CA SER A 598 6.28 -22.34 -17.35
C SER A 598 6.49 -20.91 -16.86
N ASN A 599 5.57 -20.36 -16.05
CA ASN A 599 5.77 -19.07 -15.41
C ASN A 599 7.05 -19.12 -14.54
N PRO A 600 7.96 -18.14 -14.65
CA PRO A 600 9.15 -18.07 -13.79
C PRO A 600 8.86 -18.16 -12.29
N SER A 601 7.66 -17.76 -11.84
CA SER A 601 7.21 -17.89 -10.45
C SER A 601 6.90 -19.33 -10.02
N ALA A 602 6.57 -20.21 -10.96
CA ALA A 602 6.23 -21.61 -10.71
C ALA A 602 7.38 -22.56 -11.10
N SER A 603 8.15 -22.21 -12.12
CA SER A 603 9.26 -23.01 -12.65
C SER A 603 10.55 -22.20 -12.62
N TYR A 604 11.33 -22.40 -11.55
CA TYR A 604 12.54 -21.62 -11.28
C TYR A 604 13.58 -21.68 -12.41
N ILE A 605 13.63 -22.78 -13.17
CA ILE A 605 14.52 -22.91 -14.33
C ILE A 605 14.31 -21.75 -15.32
N ILE A 606 13.07 -21.31 -15.56
CA ILE A 606 12.80 -20.24 -16.52
C ILE A 606 13.40 -18.93 -16.01
N ALA A 607 13.29 -18.65 -14.71
CA ALA A 607 13.92 -17.50 -14.07
C ALA A 607 15.45 -17.53 -14.14
N LYS A 608 16.10 -18.68 -14.38
CA LYS A 608 17.56 -18.80 -14.57
C LYS A 608 18.02 -18.69 -16.02
N LEU A 609 17.16 -19.05 -16.98
CA LEU A 609 17.49 -19.06 -18.41
C LEU A 609 17.30 -17.69 -19.07
N GLN A 610 16.42 -16.86 -18.51
CA GLN A 610 16.00 -15.60 -19.13
C GLN A 610 17.15 -14.62 -19.43
N ALA A 611 17.02 -13.95 -20.58
CA ALA A 611 18.00 -12.99 -21.05
C ALA A 611 17.97 -11.69 -20.26
N SER A 612 16.76 -11.18 -19.98
CA SER A 612 16.54 -9.93 -19.26
C SER A 612 17.00 -10.06 -17.80
N PRO A 613 17.98 -9.25 -17.34
CA PRO A 613 18.36 -9.21 -15.94
C PRO A 613 17.19 -8.86 -15.00
N ASP A 614 16.21 -8.12 -15.51
CA ASP A 614 15.06 -7.61 -14.75
C ASP A 614 13.97 -8.66 -14.51
N GLN A 615 14.05 -9.79 -15.21
CA GLN A 615 13.12 -10.94 -15.06
C GLN A 615 13.87 -12.22 -14.62
N ARG A 616 15.20 -12.13 -14.43
CA ARG A 616 16.11 -13.24 -14.10
C ARG A 616 16.52 -13.24 -12.62
N VAL A 617 16.76 -14.43 -12.07
CA VAL A 617 17.31 -14.60 -10.72
C VAL A 617 18.79 -14.95 -10.76
N GLY A 618 19.63 -14.04 -10.27
CA GLY A 618 21.09 -14.21 -10.23
C GLY A 618 21.74 -14.34 -11.62
N ASP A 619 22.88 -15.04 -11.69
CA ASP A 619 23.62 -15.28 -12.94
C ASP A 619 22.76 -16.07 -13.96
N ARG A 620 22.87 -15.68 -15.24
CA ARG A 620 22.24 -16.40 -16.36
C ARG A 620 22.87 -17.77 -16.52
N MET A 621 22.01 -18.77 -16.67
CA MET A 621 22.42 -20.13 -17.02
C MET A 621 22.24 -20.38 -18.53
N PRO A 622 23.19 -21.07 -19.20
CA PRO A 622 24.48 -21.56 -18.69
C PRO A 622 25.46 -20.45 -18.29
N ARG A 623 26.20 -20.64 -17.20
CA ARG A 623 27.12 -19.61 -16.66
C ARG A 623 28.27 -19.36 -17.64
N GLY A 624 28.49 -18.10 -18.01
CA GLY A 624 29.53 -17.72 -18.99
C GLY A 624 29.16 -18.00 -20.46
N GLY A 625 28.00 -18.61 -20.71
CA GLY A 625 27.53 -18.95 -22.06
C GLY A 625 28.20 -20.20 -22.67
N PRO A 626 27.84 -20.57 -23.92
CA PRO A 626 26.85 -19.89 -24.76
C PRO A 626 25.44 -19.94 -24.16
N PHE A 627 24.75 -18.81 -24.14
CA PHE A 627 23.40 -18.72 -23.61
C PHE A 627 22.37 -19.32 -24.57
N LEU A 628 21.26 -19.77 -24.00
CA LEU A 628 20.11 -20.22 -24.77
C LEU A 628 19.48 -19.05 -25.53
N THR A 629 19.11 -19.30 -26.78
CA THR A 629 18.30 -18.40 -27.60
C THR A 629 16.88 -18.33 -27.08
N GLU A 630 16.14 -17.28 -27.44
CA GLU A 630 14.73 -17.15 -27.07
C GLU A 630 13.88 -18.32 -27.59
N GLY A 631 14.16 -18.79 -28.82
CA GLY A 631 13.51 -19.98 -29.38
C GLY A 631 13.71 -21.24 -28.53
N GLU A 632 14.92 -21.45 -28.03
CA GLU A 632 15.23 -22.60 -27.17
C GLU A 632 14.62 -22.46 -25.76
N ILE A 633 14.61 -21.27 -25.18
CA ILE A 633 13.90 -21.00 -23.92
C ILE A 633 12.40 -21.27 -24.10
N ASN A 634 11.83 -20.89 -25.25
CA ASN A 634 10.43 -21.17 -25.56
C ASN A 634 10.16 -22.68 -25.72
N GLN A 635 11.11 -23.47 -26.21
CA GLN A 635 10.99 -24.94 -26.19
C GLN A 635 10.97 -25.51 -24.76
N VAL A 636 11.80 -24.96 -23.85
CA VAL A 636 11.74 -25.33 -22.42
C VAL A 636 10.39 -24.96 -21.82
N LYS A 637 9.88 -23.75 -22.08
CA LYS A 637 8.56 -23.33 -21.62
C LYS A 637 7.45 -24.23 -22.16
N ALA A 638 7.45 -24.50 -23.47
CA ALA A 638 6.43 -25.33 -24.11
C ALA A 638 6.41 -26.76 -23.56
N TRP A 639 7.58 -27.35 -23.29
CA TRP A 639 7.66 -28.65 -22.62
C TRP A 639 7.08 -28.62 -21.20
N ILE A 640 7.38 -27.58 -20.42
CA ILE A 640 6.83 -27.42 -19.07
C ILE A 640 5.30 -27.28 -19.15
N ASP A 641 4.79 -26.41 -20.00
CA ASP A 641 3.34 -26.15 -20.16
C ASP A 641 2.58 -27.37 -20.68
N ALA A 642 3.23 -28.23 -21.47
CA ALA A 642 2.69 -29.53 -21.88
C ALA A 642 2.66 -30.58 -20.75
N GLY A 643 2.99 -30.20 -19.51
CA GLY A 643 2.96 -31.07 -18.34
C GLY A 643 4.33 -31.61 -17.91
N ALA A 644 5.43 -31.09 -18.47
CA ALA A 644 6.79 -31.55 -18.19
C ALA A 644 6.93 -33.08 -18.33
N ASN A 645 6.28 -33.66 -19.35
CA ASN A 645 6.24 -35.10 -19.58
C ASN A 645 7.60 -35.63 -20.05
N ARG A 646 7.87 -36.89 -19.73
CA ARG A 646 9.14 -37.55 -20.08
C ARG A 646 9.23 -37.93 -21.55
#